data_AF-A0A3B9GQT4-F1
#
_entry.id   AF-A0A3B9GQT4-F1
#
_cell.length_a   1.000
_cell.length_b   1.000
_cell.length_c   1.000
_cell.angle_alpha   90.00
_cell.angle_beta   90.00
_cell.angle_gamma   90.00
#
_symmetry.space_group_name_H-M   'P 1'
#
loop_
_entity.id
_entity.type
_entity.pdbx_description
1 polymer ?
#
loop_
_entity_poly.entity_id
_entity_poly.type
_entity_poly.pdbx_seq_one_letter_code
_entity_poly.pdbx_strand_id
1 'polypeptide(L)'
;MKKTKHMKTRLLLLTAFLSVATLAMGEIYNNNKYSLTFYGTPITISSSPHMVRPLSSLNTSEIGATISSIDDNKLKNLLNECNLLKSKFELNDWGYLVLVNKIAHTCLSNDNEAVLLAYLIMAKTGYDVRLAKDNNKLYLMFASTNLIYGCSYFAMDNRTYYPYPIIQFSQGKQISFCNVSIIGEKPISFMIDKLPNLAQSESQPKELKSVKYPDWNFSVSCNENLIDFYNDIPANAIGKNFMTRWTQLANTPLSENVQRQLYPKMAKLVSGLSQREAVERILNWIQTAFTYAYDDDVWGKDRAFYPEETLFYPYNDTEDRSALMSRIITDLLNLKTLFLYYPGHTAIGIAFTDEDVEGNFLMYEGEKYTICDGVYIGASVGAAMPGFENLTPQALPVNTVNHLLAGFPVKLTKNVKRLQPTPRPIQKNTAIIEWIDFASTVKQKEYQLKVGIKSASKIEETNIMVNGSQSRGINTVKSDGYDQTIKETLKLSEGYNSIVVTVRNADGITTSEKKITCQIDKTTPAVNQKRIALVMGNSNYQDANVNKLKNPVNDATDIAAKLKSLGFTVICSLDQTKKGMESAIREFGNKAMDYDVALFYYAGHGIGCNGNNYLIPIDADIPEEDEVQYQCTNANLVLDKMEKAHIQMKIVILDACRNNPFARSWNRSVSGDGLNIMNAPKGTFIAFSTAPGDVAQDGKGRNSPYTAALLETLDTPLLSITDFFQEVLEKVATQTGERQNPWTSNSFRGKFFFNQKK
;
A
#
# COMPACT_ATOMS: atom_id res chain seq x y z
N MET A 1 -32.30 44.12 62.34
CA MET A 1 -30.96 44.65 62.01
C MET A 1 -30.02 43.52 61.60
N LYS A 2 -29.98 43.16 60.31
CA LYS A 2 -28.97 42.27 59.70
C LYS A 2 -28.83 42.63 58.23
N LYS A 3 -28.32 43.82 57.96
CA LYS A 3 -27.85 44.28 56.63
C LYS A 3 -26.79 45.33 56.92
N THR A 4 -25.57 45.12 56.40
CA THR A 4 -24.47 46.09 56.13
C THR A 4 -23.04 45.63 56.48
N LYS A 5 -22.70 44.34 56.38
CA LYS A 5 -21.27 43.92 56.38
C LYS A 5 -20.83 42.94 55.28
N HIS A 6 -21.65 42.72 54.26
CA HIS A 6 -21.32 41.86 53.10
C HIS A 6 -21.17 42.62 51.77
N MET A 7 -21.11 43.95 51.80
CA MET A 7 -21.13 44.77 50.57
C MET A 7 -19.79 45.42 50.20
N LYS A 8 -18.72 45.22 50.97
CA LYS A 8 -17.40 45.84 50.65
C LYS A 8 -16.31 44.90 50.15
N THR A 9 -16.50 43.57 50.21
CA THR A 9 -15.54 42.61 49.63
C THR A 9 -15.94 42.11 48.24
N ARG A 10 -17.14 42.47 47.75
CA ARG A 10 -17.62 42.11 46.40
C ARG A 10 -17.37 43.19 45.32
N LEU A 11 -16.91 44.38 45.69
CA LEU A 11 -16.75 45.49 44.73
C LEU A 11 -15.33 45.62 44.14
N LEU A 12 -14.31 44.94 44.69
CA LEU A 12 -12.96 44.91 44.09
C LEU A 12 -12.68 43.69 43.19
N LEU A 13 -13.54 42.67 43.21
CA LEU A 13 -13.41 41.49 42.32
C LEU A 13 -14.22 41.63 41.02
N LEU A 14 -15.14 42.61 40.93
CA LEU A 14 -15.95 42.83 39.74
C LEU A 14 -15.29 43.78 38.70
N THR A 15 -14.32 44.59 39.10
CA THR A 15 -13.61 45.52 38.19
C THR A 15 -12.38 44.89 37.52
N ALA A 16 -11.89 43.75 37.99
CA ALA A 16 -10.85 42.98 37.29
C ALA A 16 -11.42 41.98 36.26
N PHE A 17 -12.72 41.65 36.34
CA PHE A 17 -13.39 40.81 35.33
C PHE A 17 -14.03 41.62 34.19
N LEU A 18 -14.27 42.92 34.38
CA LEU A 18 -14.90 43.76 33.35
C LEU A 18 -13.91 44.38 32.34
N SER A 19 -12.60 44.39 32.60
CA SER A 19 -11.57 44.83 31.64
C SER A 19 -10.94 43.70 30.82
N VAL A 20 -11.19 42.43 31.19
CA VAL A 20 -10.82 41.26 30.37
C VAL A 20 -11.96 40.85 29.44
N ALA A 21 -13.22 41.14 29.80
CA ALA A 21 -14.38 40.89 28.94
C ALA A 21 -14.62 41.96 27.85
N THR A 22 -14.02 43.15 27.96
CA THR A 22 -14.13 44.22 26.95
C THR A 22 -13.07 44.15 25.84
N LEU A 23 -12.13 43.20 25.92
CA LEU A 23 -11.29 42.77 24.79
C LEU A 23 -11.80 41.47 24.13
N ALA A 24 -12.88 40.88 24.65
CA ALA A 24 -13.48 39.64 24.14
C ALA A 24 -14.94 39.80 23.65
N MET A 25 -15.50 41.01 23.69
CA MET A 25 -16.87 41.30 23.22
C MET A 25 -16.93 42.58 22.39
N GLY A 26 -15.88 42.81 21.58
CA GLY A 26 -15.75 43.89 20.61
C GLY A 26 -15.80 43.44 19.16
N GLU A 27 -16.28 42.22 18.87
CA GLU A 27 -16.59 41.74 17.52
C GLU A 27 -18.01 41.14 17.51
N ILE A 28 -19.02 41.97 17.72
CA ILE A 28 -20.39 41.59 17.39
C ILE A 28 -20.98 42.70 16.54
N TYR A 29 -21.40 42.30 15.34
CA TYR A 29 -22.02 43.07 14.26
C TYR A 29 -21.08 43.80 13.29
N ASN A 30 -20.30 43.02 12.53
CA ASN A 30 -20.17 43.25 11.10
C ASN A 30 -19.84 41.93 10.33
N ASN A 31 -20.78 41.52 9.46
CA ASN A 31 -20.69 40.51 8.39
C ASN A 31 -20.54 39.01 8.74
N ASN A 32 -21.64 38.26 8.52
CA ASN A 32 -21.74 36.79 8.50
C ASN A 32 -20.69 36.13 7.58
N LYS A 33 -19.47 35.89 8.07
CA LYS A 33 -18.42 35.18 7.34
C LYS A 33 -17.87 34.06 8.22
N TYR A 34 -17.84 32.84 7.71
CA TYR A 34 -17.26 31.68 8.38
C TYR A 34 -15.87 31.43 7.81
N SER A 35 -14.88 31.32 8.69
CA SER A 35 -13.49 31.08 8.31
C SER A 35 -13.08 29.65 8.66
N LEU A 36 -12.38 28.99 7.75
CA LEU A 36 -11.81 27.66 7.95
C LEU A 36 -10.44 27.55 7.26
N THR A 37 -9.67 26.55 7.67
CA THR A 37 -8.37 26.23 7.04
C THR A 37 -8.47 24.90 6.30
N PHE A 38 -8.11 24.91 5.03
CA PHE A 38 -8.11 23.75 4.13
C PHE A 38 -6.68 23.50 3.63
N TYR A 39 -6.01 22.46 4.16
CA TYR A 39 -4.58 22.18 3.93
C TYR A 39 -3.72 23.46 4.05
N GLY A 40 -3.70 24.06 5.23
CA GLY A 40 -3.03 25.35 5.50
C GLY A 40 -3.60 26.58 4.80
N THR A 41 -4.53 26.42 3.85
CA THR A 41 -5.09 27.52 3.05
C THR A 41 -6.29 28.15 3.77
N PRO A 42 -6.24 29.45 4.11
CA PRO A 42 -7.38 30.12 4.72
C PRO A 42 -8.51 30.32 3.69
N ILE A 43 -9.72 29.91 4.08
CA ILE A 43 -10.93 30.03 3.29
C ILE A 43 -11.97 30.79 4.10
N THR A 44 -12.72 31.65 3.43
CA THR A 44 -13.87 32.34 4.00
C THR A 44 -15.10 32.11 3.13
N ILE A 45 -16.21 31.74 3.76
CA ILE A 45 -17.52 31.59 3.13
C ILE A 45 -18.48 32.62 3.73
N SER A 46 -19.35 33.20 2.91
CA SER A 46 -20.28 34.26 3.31
C SER A 46 -21.73 33.75 3.42
N SER A 47 -22.04 32.64 2.78
CA SER A 47 -23.36 32.00 2.86
C SER A 47 -23.60 31.40 4.24
N SER A 48 -24.70 31.79 4.90
CA SER A 48 -25.09 31.23 6.20
C SER A 48 -25.50 29.77 6.03
N PRO A 49 -24.87 28.84 6.77
CA PRO A 49 -25.07 27.42 6.57
C PRO A 49 -26.05 26.79 7.57
N HIS A 50 -26.62 27.59 8.47
CA HIS A 50 -27.78 27.22 9.29
C HIS A 50 -29.05 27.14 8.42
N MET A 51 -28.98 26.38 7.34
CA MET A 51 -30.07 26.07 6.42
C MET A 51 -30.64 24.67 6.69
N VAL A 52 -29.86 23.80 7.33
CA VAL A 52 -30.33 22.49 7.81
C VAL A 52 -30.93 22.69 9.19
N ARG A 53 -32.23 22.43 9.33
CA ARG A 53 -32.88 22.41 10.64
C ARG A 53 -32.40 21.19 11.45
N PRO A 54 -32.40 21.27 12.80
CA PRO A 54 -32.02 20.14 13.62
C PRO A 54 -32.81 18.88 13.30
N LEU A 55 -32.12 17.75 13.17
CA LEU A 55 -32.75 16.45 12.92
C LEU A 55 -33.23 15.83 14.23
N SER A 56 -34.54 15.65 14.38
CA SER A 56 -35.12 14.99 15.57
C SER A 56 -34.95 13.46 15.56
N SER A 57 -34.79 12.87 14.37
CA SER A 57 -34.51 11.45 14.16
C SER A 57 -33.97 11.19 12.75
N LEU A 58 -33.50 9.97 12.48
CA LEU A 58 -32.99 9.55 11.16
C LEU A 58 -34.01 8.69 10.37
N ASN A 59 -35.30 8.91 10.60
CA ASN A 59 -36.34 8.30 9.77
C ASN A 59 -36.49 9.05 8.43
N THR A 60 -36.98 8.36 7.40
CA THR A 60 -37.07 8.90 6.04
C THR A 60 -37.96 10.14 5.96
N SER A 61 -39.04 10.19 6.74
CA SER A 61 -39.97 11.33 6.76
C SER A 61 -39.28 12.60 7.30
N GLU A 62 -38.52 12.46 8.37
CA GLU A 62 -37.81 13.59 9.00
C GLU A 62 -36.70 14.12 8.10
N ILE A 63 -35.90 13.23 7.51
CA ILE A 63 -34.86 13.61 6.55
C ILE A 63 -35.48 14.33 5.34
N GLY A 64 -36.55 13.77 4.78
CA GLY A 64 -37.26 14.40 3.65
C GLY A 64 -37.82 15.78 4.00
N ALA A 65 -38.49 15.92 5.15
CA ALA A 65 -39.00 17.20 5.61
C ALA A 65 -37.88 18.23 5.86
N THR A 66 -36.71 17.80 6.37
CA THR A 66 -35.55 18.67 6.50
C THR A 66 -35.06 19.15 5.15
N ILE A 67 -34.89 18.26 4.17
CA ILE A 67 -34.48 18.62 2.81
C ILE A 67 -35.48 19.61 2.19
N SER A 68 -36.78 19.36 2.30
CA SER A 68 -37.83 20.25 1.77
C SER A 68 -37.92 21.61 2.46
N SER A 69 -37.40 21.74 3.68
CA SER A 69 -37.39 23.01 4.42
C SER A 69 -36.20 23.92 4.08
N ILE A 70 -35.23 23.43 3.30
CA ILE A 70 -34.04 24.20 2.93
C ILE A 70 -34.43 25.33 1.96
N ASP A 71 -33.97 26.53 2.28
CA ASP A 71 -34.11 27.69 1.40
C ASP A 71 -33.25 27.51 0.13
N ASP A 72 -33.91 27.34 -1.01
CA ASP A 72 -33.26 27.12 -2.30
C ASP A 72 -32.30 28.25 -2.69
N ASN A 73 -32.60 29.51 -2.34
CA ASN A 73 -31.72 30.64 -2.66
C ASN A 73 -30.44 30.59 -1.81
N LYS A 74 -30.56 30.26 -0.51
CA LYS A 74 -29.39 30.09 0.37
C LYS A 74 -28.52 28.92 -0.08
N LEU A 75 -29.13 27.79 -0.43
CA LEU A 75 -28.41 26.63 -0.93
C LEU A 75 -27.72 26.94 -2.26
N LYS A 76 -28.40 27.65 -3.18
CA LYS A 76 -27.81 28.11 -4.45
C LYS A 76 -26.60 29.03 -4.24
N ASN A 77 -26.65 29.94 -3.27
CA ASN A 77 -25.52 30.81 -2.96
C ASN A 77 -24.32 30.01 -2.42
N LEU A 78 -24.56 29.06 -1.52
CA LEU A 78 -23.50 28.20 -1.00
C LEU A 78 -22.90 27.29 -2.08
N LEU A 79 -23.73 26.74 -2.97
CA LEU A 79 -23.30 25.97 -4.15
C LEU A 79 -22.36 26.80 -5.04
N ASN A 80 -22.75 28.05 -5.33
CA ASN A 80 -21.93 28.97 -6.14
C ASN A 80 -20.60 29.29 -5.45
N GLU A 81 -20.59 29.52 -4.14
CA GLU A 81 -19.36 29.73 -3.38
C GLU A 81 -18.46 28.49 -3.42
N CYS A 82 -19.01 27.29 -3.20
CA CYS A 82 -18.24 26.04 -3.28
C CYS A 82 -17.64 25.82 -4.68
N ASN A 83 -18.41 26.08 -5.76
CA ASN A 83 -17.93 25.99 -7.14
C ASN A 83 -16.85 27.03 -7.47
N LEU A 84 -16.97 28.24 -6.91
CA LEU A 84 -15.96 29.27 -7.04
C LEU A 84 -14.67 28.86 -6.33
N LEU A 85 -14.76 28.28 -5.13
CA LEU A 85 -13.60 27.77 -4.40
C LEU A 85 -12.95 26.59 -5.12
N LYS A 86 -13.74 25.64 -5.66
CA LYS A 86 -13.25 24.55 -6.49
C LYS A 86 -12.41 25.08 -7.66
N SER A 87 -12.95 26.06 -8.38
CA SER A 87 -12.28 26.67 -9.53
C SER A 87 -11.04 27.47 -9.12
N LYS A 88 -11.16 28.28 -8.05
CA LYS A 88 -10.07 29.14 -7.54
C LYS A 88 -8.86 28.33 -7.08
N PHE A 89 -9.10 27.21 -6.41
CA PHE A 89 -8.05 26.33 -5.90
C PHE A 89 -7.75 25.15 -6.82
N GLU A 90 -8.38 25.10 -7.99
CA GLU A 90 -8.13 24.09 -9.03
C GLU A 90 -8.28 22.66 -8.50
N LEU A 91 -9.24 22.44 -7.61
CA LEU A 91 -9.43 21.16 -6.94
C LEU A 91 -9.95 20.11 -7.92
N ASN A 92 -9.33 18.94 -7.91
CA ASN A 92 -9.91 17.75 -8.52
C ASN A 92 -11.19 17.32 -7.76
N ASP A 93 -11.84 16.27 -8.27
CA ASP A 93 -13.12 15.83 -7.70
C ASP A 93 -12.99 15.34 -6.25
N TRP A 94 -11.88 14.68 -5.90
CA TRP A 94 -11.57 14.31 -4.52
C TRP A 94 -11.38 15.52 -3.60
N GLY A 95 -10.51 16.47 -3.98
CA GLY A 95 -10.28 17.69 -3.20
C GLY A 95 -11.54 18.51 -2.99
N TYR A 96 -12.44 18.52 -3.99
CA TYR A 96 -13.75 19.15 -3.87
C TYR A 96 -14.64 18.47 -2.83
N LEU A 97 -14.72 17.13 -2.82
CA LEU A 97 -15.45 16.39 -1.79
C LEU A 97 -14.93 16.70 -0.38
N VAL A 98 -13.59 16.69 -0.20
CA VAL A 98 -12.98 17.00 1.10
C VAL A 98 -13.31 18.44 1.53
N LEU A 99 -13.23 19.41 0.60
CA LEU A 99 -13.59 20.80 0.87
C LEU A 99 -15.05 20.94 1.29
N VAL A 100 -15.98 20.35 0.52
CA VAL A 100 -17.42 20.40 0.80
C VAL A 100 -17.72 19.81 2.17
N ASN A 101 -17.14 18.66 2.49
CA ASN A 101 -17.30 18.05 3.81
C ASN A 101 -16.79 18.98 4.92
N LYS A 102 -15.61 19.59 4.74
CA LYS A 102 -15.02 20.48 5.74
C LYS A 102 -15.83 21.76 5.92
N ILE A 103 -16.36 22.32 4.83
CA ILE A 103 -17.32 23.43 4.89
C ILE A 103 -18.52 23.01 5.71
N ALA A 104 -19.17 21.89 5.38
CA ALA A 104 -20.38 21.44 6.09
C ALA A 104 -20.16 21.25 7.60
N HIS A 105 -19.02 20.70 8.02
CA HIS A 105 -18.68 20.50 9.43
C HIS A 105 -18.17 21.77 10.15
N THR A 106 -17.65 22.76 9.42
CA THR A 106 -17.38 24.10 9.99
C THR A 106 -18.69 24.81 10.30
N CYS A 107 -19.67 24.57 9.45
CA CYS A 107 -20.95 25.23 9.45
C CYS A 107 -21.96 24.67 10.47
N LEU A 108 -21.93 23.36 10.68
CA LEU A 108 -22.89 22.60 11.47
C LEU A 108 -22.14 21.75 12.49
N SER A 109 -22.54 21.84 13.75
CA SER A 109 -21.91 21.09 14.85
C SER A 109 -22.39 19.64 14.95
N ASN A 110 -23.54 19.32 14.36
CA ASN A 110 -24.07 17.96 14.31
C ASN A 110 -23.57 17.23 13.05
N ASP A 111 -22.93 16.06 13.25
CA ASP A 111 -22.35 15.23 12.19
C ASP A 111 -23.36 14.81 11.12
N ASN A 112 -24.57 14.39 11.52
CA ASN A 112 -25.60 13.96 10.58
C ASN A 112 -26.12 15.12 9.72
N GLU A 113 -26.30 16.29 10.32
CA GLU A 113 -26.73 17.49 9.61
C GLU A 113 -25.65 17.99 8.65
N ALA A 114 -24.38 17.92 9.04
CA ALA A 114 -23.23 18.23 8.18
C ALA A 114 -23.14 17.25 6.99
N VAL A 115 -23.28 15.95 7.23
CA VAL A 115 -23.32 14.92 6.17
C VAL A 115 -24.48 15.17 5.21
N LEU A 116 -25.66 15.54 5.71
CA LEU A 116 -26.81 15.87 4.88
C LEU A 116 -26.54 17.09 3.99
N LEU A 117 -25.94 18.15 4.54
CA LEU A 117 -25.57 19.34 3.75
C LEU A 117 -24.52 19.00 2.69
N ALA A 118 -23.48 18.24 3.05
CA ALA A 118 -22.44 17.81 2.12
C ALA A 118 -23.02 16.96 0.98
N TYR A 119 -23.92 16.02 1.29
CA TYR A 119 -24.67 15.25 0.30
C TYR A 119 -25.42 16.14 -0.68
N LEU A 120 -26.17 17.13 -0.18
CA LEU A 120 -26.96 18.03 -1.03
C LEU A 120 -26.08 18.87 -1.96
N ILE A 121 -24.93 19.35 -1.45
CA ILE A 121 -23.97 20.10 -2.26
C ILE A 121 -23.40 19.22 -3.38
N MET A 122 -22.90 18.03 -3.04
CA MET A 122 -22.32 17.11 -4.02
C MET A 122 -23.35 16.66 -5.07
N ALA A 123 -24.56 16.28 -4.64
CA ALA A 123 -25.63 15.85 -5.54
C ALA A 123 -26.07 16.99 -6.49
N LYS A 124 -26.26 18.21 -5.99
CA LYS A 124 -26.67 19.36 -6.83
C LYS A 124 -25.54 19.92 -7.71
N THR A 125 -24.29 19.56 -7.43
CA THR A 125 -23.16 19.85 -8.32
C THR A 125 -22.89 18.74 -9.35
N GLY A 126 -23.76 17.73 -9.40
CA GLY A 126 -23.77 16.70 -10.44
C GLY A 126 -22.88 15.50 -10.13
N TYR A 127 -22.46 15.31 -8.88
CA TYR A 127 -21.76 14.09 -8.49
C TYR A 127 -22.74 12.97 -8.16
N ASP A 128 -22.35 11.77 -8.55
CA ASP A 128 -23.01 10.53 -8.18
C ASP A 128 -22.68 10.20 -6.72
N VAL A 129 -23.53 10.71 -5.83
CA VAL A 129 -23.50 10.47 -4.40
C VAL A 129 -24.84 9.93 -3.93
N ARG A 130 -24.81 9.17 -2.84
CA ARG A 130 -26.01 8.66 -2.16
C ARG A 130 -25.95 9.00 -0.69
N LEU A 131 -27.11 9.24 -0.10
CA LEU A 131 -27.23 9.29 1.34
C LEU A 131 -27.54 7.88 1.84
N ALA A 132 -26.72 7.37 2.74
CA ALA A 132 -26.96 6.10 3.40
C ALA A 132 -27.09 6.31 4.91
N LYS A 133 -27.73 5.37 5.61
CA LYS A 133 -27.96 5.50 7.06
C LYS A 133 -27.97 4.19 7.79
N ASP A 134 -27.54 4.22 9.04
CA ASP A 134 -27.92 3.22 10.04
C ASP A 134 -28.92 3.83 11.06
N ASN A 135 -29.11 3.19 12.21
CA ASN A 135 -30.04 3.66 13.24
C ASN A 135 -29.66 5.03 13.84
N ASN A 136 -28.37 5.37 13.86
CA ASN A 136 -27.83 6.51 14.60
C ASN A 136 -27.01 7.48 13.74
N LYS A 137 -26.59 7.08 12.53
CA LYS A 137 -25.68 7.85 11.69
C LYS A 137 -26.08 7.89 10.21
N LEU A 138 -25.89 9.06 9.60
CA LEU A 138 -25.90 9.28 8.15
C LEU A 138 -24.48 9.14 7.60
N TYR A 139 -24.41 8.61 6.37
CA TYR A 139 -23.18 8.43 5.61
C TYR A 139 -23.34 9.09 4.25
N LEU A 140 -22.36 9.91 3.87
CA LEU A 140 -22.18 10.35 2.50
C LEU A 140 -21.49 9.22 1.74
N MET A 141 -22.17 8.66 0.75
CA MET A 141 -21.62 7.64 -0.12
C MET A 141 -21.30 8.28 -1.46
N PHE A 142 -20.12 8.05 -2.02
CA PHE A 142 -19.73 8.54 -3.33
C PHE A 142 -19.40 7.39 -4.27
N ALA A 143 -19.84 7.48 -5.52
CA ALA A 143 -19.44 6.54 -6.54
C ALA A 143 -18.03 6.87 -7.04
N SER A 144 -17.27 5.83 -7.39
CA SER A 144 -16.03 5.99 -8.15
C SER A 144 -15.88 4.87 -9.17
N THR A 145 -15.23 5.18 -10.28
CA THR A 145 -14.71 4.17 -11.22
C THR A 145 -13.42 3.51 -10.70
N ASN A 146 -12.83 4.09 -9.65
CA ASN A 146 -11.61 3.58 -9.08
C ASN A 146 -11.95 2.54 -8.00
N LEU A 147 -11.17 1.45 -7.98
CA LEU A 147 -11.10 0.56 -6.83
C LEU A 147 -10.30 1.27 -5.73
N ILE A 148 -10.87 1.39 -4.53
CA ILE A 148 -10.22 2.02 -3.38
C ILE A 148 -9.82 0.93 -2.38
N TYR A 149 -8.52 0.85 -2.07
CA TYR A 149 -7.99 -0.17 -1.16
C TYR A 149 -8.25 0.21 0.31
N GLY A 150 -8.43 -0.81 1.16
CA GLY A 150 -8.61 -0.62 2.60
C GLY A 150 -9.96 -0.01 3.01
N CYS A 151 -10.95 0.06 2.12
CA CYS A 151 -12.26 0.66 2.36
C CYS A 151 -13.41 -0.33 2.18
N SER A 152 -14.51 -0.15 2.92
CA SER A 152 -15.77 -0.83 2.60
C SER A 152 -16.46 -0.18 1.40
N TYR A 153 -17.14 -0.99 0.59
CA TYR A 153 -17.89 -0.49 -0.56
C TYR A 153 -19.19 -1.25 -0.75
N PHE A 154 -20.09 -0.66 -1.53
CA PHE A 154 -21.38 -1.23 -1.91
C PHE A 154 -21.53 -1.15 -3.42
N ALA A 155 -21.75 -2.29 -4.06
CA ALA A 155 -22.03 -2.34 -5.49
C ALA A 155 -23.55 -2.20 -5.72
N MET A 156 -23.95 -1.19 -6.49
CA MET A 156 -25.36 -0.92 -6.86
C MET A 156 -25.38 -0.39 -8.30
N ASP A 157 -26.30 -0.91 -9.13
CA ASP A 157 -26.54 -0.41 -10.50
C ASP A 157 -25.25 -0.26 -11.36
N ASN A 158 -24.37 -1.27 -11.33
CA ASN A 158 -23.06 -1.28 -12.01
C ASN A 158 -22.07 -0.19 -11.55
N ARG A 159 -22.30 0.42 -10.39
CA ARG A 159 -21.39 1.39 -9.77
C ARG A 159 -20.96 0.92 -8.38
N THR A 160 -19.78 1.36 -7.98
CA THR A 160 -19.22 1.08 -6.66
C THR A 160 -19.25 2.33 -5.81
N TYR A 161 -19.98 2.27 -4.69
CA TYR A 161 -20.16 3.36 -3.75
C TYR A 161 -19.32 3.15 -2.50
N TYR A 162 -18.57 4.18 -2.11
CA TYR A 162 -17.69 4.19 -0.94
C TYR A 162 -18.17 5.23 0.09
N PRO A 163 -18.04 4.98 1.40
CA PRO A 163 -18.33 5.97 2.41
C PRO A 163 -17.27 7.07 2.43
N TYR A 164 -17.70 8.30 2.71
CA TYR A 164 -16.85 9.39 3.14
C TYR A 164 -17.18 9.77 4.60
N PRO A 165 -16.18 9.88 5.51
CA PRO A 165 -14.77 9.55 5.28
C PRO A 165 -14.59 8.05 4.97
N ILE A 166 -13.44 7.72 4.37
CA ILE A 166 -13.09 6.34 4.01
C ILE A 166 -12.99 5.51 5.29
N ILE A 167 -13.87 4.52 5.41
CA ILE A 167 -13.99 3.67 6.60
C ILE A 167 -14.25 2.22 6.22
N GLN A 168 -13.95 1.33 7.17
CA GLN A 168 -14.38 -0.05 7.12
C GLN A 168 -15.59 -0.22 8.04
N PHE A 169 -16.70 -0.66 7.47
CA PHE A 169 -17.87 -1.05 8.24
C PHE A 169 -17.62 -2.38 8.93
N SER A 170 -18.08 -2.52 10.16
CA SER A 170 -18.12 -3.81 10.84
C SER A 170 -19.03 -4.76 10.07
N GLN A 171 -18.59 -6.00 9.86
CA GLN A 171 -19.40 -7.12 9.36
C GLN A 171 -20.79 -7.15 10.01
N GLY A 172 -21.82 -7.38 9.18
CA GLY A 172 -23.23 -7.41 9.61
C GLY A 172 -23.85 -6.03 9.83
N LYS A 173 -23.10 -4.93 9.65
CA LYS A 173 -23.67 -3.58 9.68
C LYS A 173 -24.68 -3.43 8.54
N GLN A 174 -25.95 -3.34 8.90
CA GLN A 174 -27.00 -3.00 7.95
C GLN A 174 -27.03 -1.49 7.77
N ILE A 175 -26.94 -1.06 6.51
CA ILE A 175 -27.05 0.34 6.10
C ILE A 175 -28.14 0.41 5.03
N SER A 176 -29.05 1.36 5.18
CA SER A 176 -30.10 1.63 4.20
C SER A 176 -29.65 2.76 3.27
N PHE A 177 -29.83 2.56 1.95
CA PHE A 177 -29.48 3.54 0.94
C PHE A 177 -30.70 4.30 0.43
N CYS A 178 -30.57 5.61 0.26
CA CYS A 178 -31.47 6.40 -0.57
C CYS A 178 -31.02 6.26 -2.03
N ASN A 179 -31.61 5.33 -2.79
CA ASN A 179 -31.22 5.08 -4.18
C ASN A 179 -31.97 5.96 -5.17
N VAL A 180 -31.86 7.28 -5.01
CA VAL A 180 -32.38 8.25 -5.99
C VAL A 180 -31.23 8.65 -6.92
N SER A 181 -31.39 8.41 -8.22
CA SER A 181 -30.42 8.79 -9.25
C SER A 181 -30.79 10.13 -9.88
N ILE A 182 -29.79 10.95 -10.18
CA ILE A 182 -29.96 12.22 -10.90
C ILE A 182 -29.43 12.04 -12.33
N ILE A 183 -30.20 12.45 -13.34
CA ILE A 183 -29.77 12.35 -14.74
C ILE A 183 -28.49 13.19 -14.94
N GLY A 184 -27.45 12.57 -15.50
CA GLY A 184 -26.18 13.22 -15.79
C GLY A 184 -25.18 13.26 -14.62
N GLU A 185 -25.47 12.57 -13.52
CA GLU A 185 -24.52 12.45 -12.40
C GLU A 185 -23.23 11.71 -12.81
N LYS A 186 -22.09 12.15 -12.27
CA LYS A 186 -20.76 11.60 -12.56
C LYS A 186 -20.05 11.03 -11.33
N PRO A 187 -19.30 9.92 -11.45
CA PRO A 187 -18.49 9.39 -10.36
C PRO A 187 -17.32 10.32 -10.01
N ILE A 188 -16.81 10.21 -8.78
CA ILE A 188 -15.62 10.92 -8.32
C ILE A 188 -14.37 10.28 -8.91
N SER A 189 -13.50 11.13 -9.47
CA SER A 189 -12.17 10.79 -9.94
C SER A 189 -11.08 11.22 -8.96
N PHE A 190 -10.04 10.41 -8.83
CA PHE A 190 -8.83 10.69 -8.06
C PHE A 190 -7.69 11.24 -8.91
N MET A 191 -7.87 11.38 -10.23
CA MET A 191 -6.85 11.92 -11.12
C MET A 191 -6.43 13.33 -10.69
N ILE A 192 -5.13 13.59 -10.75
CA ILE A 192 -4.53 14.91 -10.49
C ILE A 192 -3.86 15.38 -11.78
N ASP A 193 -4.66 15.82 -12.73
CA ASP A 193 -4.12 16.38 -13.97
C ASP A 193 -3.53 17.78 -13.72
N LYS A 194 -4.12 18.51 -12.76
CA LYS A 194 -3.65 19.82 -12.29
C LYS A 194 -3.56 19.81 -10.76
N LEU A 195 -2.46 20.34 -10.24
CA LEU A 195 -2.26 20.42 -8.78
C LEU A 195 -3.18 21.46 -8.16
N PRO A 196 -3.68 21.20 -6.94
CA PRO A 196 -4.48 22.19 -6.23
C PRO A 196 -3.61 23.40 -5.87
N ASN A 197 -4.15 24.60 -6.11
CA ASN A 197 -3.50 25.86 -5.76
C ASN A 197 -3.69 26.15 -4.26
N LEU A 198 -2.87 25.51 -3.43
CA LEU A 198 -2.88 25.66 -1.98
C LEU A 198 -1.90 26.73 -1.51
N ALA A 199 -2.13 27.26 -0.31
CA ALA A 199 -1.18 28.12 0.38
C ALA A 199 0.20 27.45 0.44
N GLN A 200 1.26 28.23 0.30
CA GLN A 200 2.62 27.73 0.35
C GLN A 200 3.09 27.61 1.81
N SER A 201 3.58 26.43 2.18
CA SER A 201 4.32 26.15 3.40
C SER A 201 5.54 25.34 3.02
N GLU A 202 6.71 25.98 2.91
CA GLU A 202 7.91 25.31 2.40
C GLU A 202 8.54 24.40 3.46
N SER A 203 8.85 23.18 3.06
CA SER A 203 9.65 22.25 3.85
C SER A 203 11.08 22.73 4.00
N GLN A 204 11.79 22.17 4.98
CA GLN A 204 13.25 22.32 5.02
C GLN A 204 13.87 21.79 3.70
N PRO A 205 14.85 22.50 3.12
CA PRO A 205 15.48 22.06 1.88
C PRO A 205 16.20 20.71 2.04
N LYS A 206 15.97 19.81 1.11
CA LYS A 206 16.66 18.51 1.02
C LYS A 206 17.74 18.56 -0.05
N GLU A 207 18.94 18.16 0.34
CA GLU A 207 20.10 18.07 -0.56
C GLU A 207 20.15 16.71 -1.26
N LEU A 208 19.93 16.70 -2.58
CA LEU A 208 19.82 15.52 -3.42
C LEU A 208 20.96 15.50 -4.44
N LYS A 209 21.88 14.52 -4.33
CA LYS A 209 23.14 14.52 -5.08
C LYS A 209 23.38 13.20 -5.82
N SER A 210 23.80 13.30 -7.07
CA SER A 210 24.33 12.16 -7.82
C SER A 210 25.73 11.80 -7.33
N VAL A 211 26.02 10.50 -7.22
CA VAL A 211 27.36 10.00 -6.89
C VAL A 211 28.29 10.06 -8.10
N LYS A 212 27.80 9.75 -9.31
CA LYS A 212 28.63 9.71 -10.54
C LYS A 212 28.85 11.10 -11.15
N TYR A 213 27.88 12.01 -10.99
CA TYR A 213 27.90 13.35 -11.59
C TYR A 213 27.84 14.43 -10.50
N PRO A 214 28.98 14.92 -9.99
CA PRO A 214 29.00 15.86 -8.85
C PRO A 214 28.20 17.15 -9.08
N ASP A 215 28.11 17.62 -10.32
CA ASP A 215 27.35 18.83 -10.69
C ASP A 215 25.82 18.63 -10.64
N TRP A 216 25.36 17.37 -10.58
CA TRP A 216 23.98 16.98 -10.34
C TRP A 216 23.67 16.95 -8.85
N ASN A 217 23.73 18.13 -8.25
CA ASN A 217 23.31 18.42 -6.89
C ASN A 217 22.13 19.38 -6.90
N PHE A 218 21.10 19.13 -6.11
CA PHE A 218 19.91 19.98 -6.04
C PHE A 218 19.48 20.15 -4.59
N SER A 219 19.11 21.37 -4.23
CA SER A 219 18.45 21.69 -2.98
C SER A 219 16.98 21.90 -3.29
N VAL A 220 16.10 21.13 -2.67
CA VAL A 220 14.66 21.14 -2.98
C VAL A 220 13.83 21.28 -1.72
N SER A 221 12.94 22.26 -1.70
CA SER A 221 11.84 22.39 -0.75
C SER A 221 10.52 22.09 -1.44
N CYS A 222 9.65 21.32 -0.77
CA CYS A 222 8.31 20.99 -1.22
C CYS A 222 7.27 21.78 -0.43
N ASN A 223 6.07 21.95 -0.98
CA ASN A 223 4.96 22.56 -0.24
C ASN A 223 4.30 21.53 0.69
N GLU A 224 4.49 21.66 2.00
CA GLU A 224 3.93 20.74 3.01
C GLU A 224 2.40 20.64 2.93
N ASN A 225 1.71 21.73 2.59
CA ASN A 225 0.25 21.70 2.41
C ASN A 225 -0.19 20.82 1.24
N LEU A 226 0.63 20.73 0.20
CA LEU A 226 0.38 19.83 -0.94
C LEU A 226 0.72 18.38 -0.59
N ILE A 227 1.74 18.16 0.25
CA ILE A 227 2.04 16.84 0.80
C ILE A 227 0.88 16.34 1.67
N ASP A 228 0.29 17.18 2.52
CA ASP A 228 -0.90 16.83 3.30
C ASP A 228 -2.09 16.47 2.41
N PHE A 229 -2.25 17.16 1.27
CA PHE A 229 -3.28 16.82 0.29
C PHE A 229 -3.07 15.43 -0.32
N TYR A 230 -1.84 15.06 -0.68
CA TYR A 230 -1.52 13.72 -1.17
C TYR A 230 -1.79 12.64 -0.11
N ASN A 231 -1.43 12.89 1.15
CA ASN A 231 -1.66 11.99 2.28
C ASN A 231 -3.13 11.60 2.47
N ASP A 232 -4.05 12.51 2.16
CA ASP A 232 -5.49 12.31 2.30
C ASP A 232 -6.10 11.55 1.10
N ILE A 233 -5.35 11.32 0.02
CA ILE A 233 -5.82 10.52 -1.12
C ILE A 233 -5.62 9.03 -0.80
N PRO A 234 -6.67 8.20 -0.86
CA PRO A 234 -6.52 6.77 -0.61
C PRO A 234 -5.75 6.09 -1.75
N ALA A 235 -5.07 5.00 -1.42
CA ALA A 235 -4.57 4.07 -2.43
C ALA A 235 -5.73 3.60 -3.32
N ASN A 236 -5.58 3.77 -4.63
CA ASN A 236 -6.64 3.49 -5.58
C ASN A 236 -6.08 3.04 -6.94
N ALA A 237 -6.92 2.38 -7.74
CA ALA A 237 -6.62 2.00 -9.12
C ALA A 237 -7.86 2.22 -10.00
N ILE A 238 -7.70 2.62 -11.26
CA ILE A 238 -8.79 2.77 -12.22
C ILE A 238 -9.33 1.39 -12.62
N GLY A 239 -10.63 1.18 -12.39
CA GLY A 239 -11.30 -0.08 -12.70
C GLY A 239 -10.68 -1.27 -11.96
N LYS A 240 -10.53 -2.39 -12.66
CA LYS A 240 -9.88 -3.61 -12.14
C LYS A 240 -8.40 -3.71 -12.52
N ASN A 241 -7.84 -2.71 -13.20
CA ASN A 241 -6.46 -2.75 -13.64
C ASN A 241 -5.54 -2.18 -12.56
N PHE A 242 -4.98 -3.07 -11.73
CA PHE A 242 -4.05 -2.73 -10.65
C PHE A 242 -2.92 -1.80 -11.09
N MET A 243 -2.37 -1.99 -12.29
CA MET A 243 -1.25 -1.22 -12.83
C MET A 243 -1.52 0.28 -12.96
N THR A 244 -2.80 0.67 -13.06
CA THR A 244 -3.17 2.07 -13.15
C THR A 244 -2.86 2.84 -11.86
N ARG A 245 -2.75 2.15 -10.71
CA ARG A 245 -2.29 2.76 -9.45
C ARG A 245 -0.97 3.51 -9.64
N TRP A 246 0.00 2.89 -10.33
CA TRP A 246 1.32 3.47 -10.54
C TRP A 246 1.34 4.56 -11.60
N THR A 247 0.64 4.35 -12.72
CA THR A 247 0.62 5.35 -13.79
C THR A 247 -0.15 6.61 -13.42
N GLN A 248 -1.16 6.53 -12.55
CA GLN A 248 -1.82 7.72 -12.01
C GLN A 248 -0.85 8.60 -11.20
N LEU A 249 0.01 7.98 -10.38
CA LEU A 249 1.05 8.70 -9.63
C LEU A 249 2.06 9.31 -10.60
N ALA A 250 2.60 8.52 -11.52
CA ALA A 250 3.58 8.98 -12.53
C ALA A 250 3.05 10.10 -13.44
N ASN A 251 1.74 10.14 -13.70
CA ASN A 251 1.10 11.18 -14.49
C ASN A 251 0.89 12.49 -13.73
N THR A 252 1.02 12.50 -12.40
CA THR A 252 0.83 13.72 -11.60
C THR A 252 1.99 14.71 -11.83
N PRO A 253 1.72 15.97 -12.20
CA PRO A 253 2.75 16.96 -12.45
C PRO A 253 3.50 17.36 -11.16
N LEU A 254 4.76 17.75 -11.27
CA LEU A 254 5.48 18.42 -10.18
C LEU A 254 4.97 19.86 -10.00
N SER A 255 4.98 20.39 -8.78
CA SER A 255 4.59 21.78 -8.52
C SER A 255 5.49 22.79 -9.23
N GLU A 256 4.96 23.95 -9.59
CA GLU A 256 5.76 25.03 -10.19
C GLU A 256 6.96 25.41 -9.31
N ASN A 257 6.82 25.32 -7.98
CA ASN A 257 7.89 25.59 -7.05
C ASN A 257 9.05 24.60 -7.24
N VAL A 258 8.75 23.30 -7.21
CA VAL A 258 9.75 22.25 -7.43
C VAL A 258 10.35 22.32 -8.84
N GLN A 259 9.51 22.56 -9.86
CA GLN A 259 9.99 22.72 -11.24
C GLN A 259 11.01 23.88 -11.35
N ARG A 260 10.74 25.04 -10.73
CA ARG A 260 11.67 26.19 -10.75
C ARG A 260 12.99 25.90 -10.03
N GLN A 261 12.99 25.03 -9.02
CA GLN A 261 14.19 24.63 -8.29
C GLN A 261 15.03 23.60 -9.07
N LEU A 262 14.37 22.66 -9.78
CA LEU A 262 15.04 21.56 -10.47
C LEU A 262 15.33 21.84 -11.96
N TYR A 263 14.29 22.17 -12.72
CA TYR A 263 14.31 22.07 -14.18
C TYR A 263 15.27 23.05 -14.86
N PRO A 264 15.41 24.32 -14.46
CA PRO A 264 16.38 25.22 -15.10
C PRO A 264 17.82 24.70 -15.03
N LYS A 265 18.23 24.16 -13.86
CA LYS A 265 19.58 23.62 -13.67
C LYS A 265 19.73 22.30 -14.42
N MET A 266 18.75 21.38 -14.31
CA MET A 266 18.78 20.12 -15.06
C MET A 266 18.87 20.36 -16.57
N ALA A 267 18.02 21.24 -17.12
CA ALA A 267 18.01 21.63 -18.53
C ALA A 267 19.39 22.12 -19.00
N LYS A 268 20.04 22.98 -18.21
CA LYS A 268 21.41 23.44 -18.50
C LYS A 268 22.42 22.30 -18.49
N LEU A 269 22.31 21.36 -17.55
CA LEU A 269 23.22 20.22 -17.41
C LEU A 269 23.03 19.15 -18.49
N VAL A 270 21.84 19.03 -19.09
CA VAL A 270 21.57 18.09 -20.19
C VAL A 270 21.65 18.72 -21.58
N SER A 271 21.69 20.06 -21.67
CA SER A 271 21.79 20.78 -22.94
C SER A 271 23.03 20.35 -23.71
N GLY A 272 22.85 20.02 -25.00
CA GLY A 272 23.93 19.58 -25.87
C GLY A 272 24.22 18.06 -25.85
N LEU A 273 23.65 17.29 -24.92
CA LEU A 273 23.85 15.83 -24.85
C LEU A 273 22.96 15.07 -25.85
N SER A 274 23.25 13.78 -26.06
CA SER A 274 22.26 12.84 -26.64
C SER A 274 21.14 12.52 -25.64
N GLN A 275 20.02 11.99 -26.11
CA GLN A 275 18.92 11.55 -25.24
C GLN A 275 19.39 10.50 -24.24
N ARG A 276 20.17 9.51 -24.68
CA ARG A 276 20.73 8.47 -23.81
C ARG A 276 21.63 9.06 -22.72
N GLU A 277 22.52 9.98 -23.07
CA GLU A 277 23.42 10.63 -22.10
C GLU A 277 22.66 11.50 -21.09
N ALA A 278 21.60 12.19 -21.55
CA ALA A 278 20.72 12.95 -20.66
C ALA A 278 19.97 12.04 -19.69
N VAL A 279 19.38 10.94 -20.18
CA VAL A 279 18.70 9.95 -19.36
C VAL A 279 19.67 9.28 -18.39
N GLU A 280 20.87 8.92 -18.80
CA GLU A 280 21.89 8.30 -17.94
C GLU A 280 22.23 9.17 -16.71
N ARG A 281 22.26 10.50 -16.89
CA ARG A 281 22.51 11.44 -15.78
C ARG A 281 21.32 11.52 -14.81
N ILE A 282 20.09 11.57 -15.35
CA ILE A 282 18.87 11.55 -14.55
C ILE A 282 18.76 10.23 -13.79
N LEU A 283 18.96 9.11 -14.47
CA LEU A 283 18.94 7.75 -13.91
C LEU A 283 19.92 7.62 -12.75
N ASN A 284 21.17 8.05 -12.92
CA ASN A 284 22.13 7.97 -11.83
C ASN A 284 21.76 8.86 -10.64
N TRP A 285 21.22 10.06 -10.89
CA TRP A 285 20.71 10.92 -9.82
C TRP A 285 19.55 10.24 -9.06
N ILE A 286 18.59 9.64 -9.76
CA ILE A 286 17.49 8.86 -9.16
C ILE A 286 18.02 7.67 -8.34
N GLN A 287 19.02 6.96 -8.84
CA GLN A 287 19.61 5.82 -8.13
C GLN A 287 20.25 6.26 -6.80
N THR A 288 21.02 7.35 -6.81
CA THR A 288 21.96 7.61 -5.70
C THR A 288 21.61 8.79 -4.81
N ALA A 289 20.67 9.66 -5.20
CA ALA A 289 20.30 10.82 -4.41
C ALA A 289 19.35 10.49 -3.24
N PHE A 290 18.76 9.30 -3.25
CA PHE A 290 17.72 8.90 -2.31
C PHE A 290 18.11 7.66 -1.50
N THR A 291 17.65 7.59 -0.26
CA THR A 291 17.80 6.41 0.59
C THR A 291 16.70 5.42 0.29
N TYR A 292 17.07 4.16 0.03
CA TYR A 292 16.10 3.09 -0.23
C TYR A 292 15.59 2.47 1.07
N ALA A 293 14.27 2.32 1.23
CA ALA A 293 13.65 1.46 2.25
C ALA A 293 12.26 1.02 1.78
N TYR A 294 11.83 -0.18 2.21
CA TYR A 294 10.49 -0.69 1.90
C TYR A 294 9.41 0.04 2.69
N ASP A 295 8.26 0.23 2.06
CA ASP A 295 7.13 0.90 2.67
C ASP A 295 6.61 0.24 3.95
N ASP A 296 6.53 -1.08 4.00
CA ASP A 296 6.07 -1.79 5.20
C ASP A 296 7.00 -1.56 6.41
N ASP A 297 8.29 -1.35 6.18
CA ASP A 297 9.26 -1.08 7.24
C ASP A 297 9.15 0.37 7.76
N VAL A 298 8.77 1.32 6.90
CA VAL A 298 8.71 2.76 7.24
C VAL A 298 7.32 3.18 7.69
N TRP A 299 6.29 2.73 6.98
CA TRP A 299 4.90 3.17 7.10
C TRP A 299 3.97 2.10 7.70
N GLY A 300 4.44 0.84 7.81
CA GLY A 300 3.63 -0.28 8.31
C GLY A 300 2.54 -0.74 7.35
N LYS A 301 2.57 -0.26 6.11
CA LYS A 301 1.72 -0.62 4.97
C LYS A 301 2.37 -0.16 3.67
N ASP A 302 2.08 -0.84 2.57
CA ASP A 302 2.31 -0.40 1.19
C ASP A 302 1.77 1.03 0.96
N ARG A 303 2.62 1.93 0.45
CA ARG A 303 2.37 3.36 0.32
C ARG A 303 3.23 4.02 -0.78
N ALA A 304 2.96 3.70 -2.04
CA ALA A 304 3.54 4.45 -3.15
C ALA A 304 3.26 5.97 -3.13
N PHE A 305 4.24 6.71 -3.62
CA PHE A 305 4.30 8.16 -3.61
C PHE A 305 3.92 8.81 -4.93
N TYR A 306 3.30 9.99 -4.81
CA TYR A 306 3.32 10.98 -5.89
C TYR A 306 4.77 11.47 -6.11
N PRO A 307 5.17 11.88 -7.33
CA PRO A 307 6.55 12.30 -7.63
C PRO A 307 7.15 13.31 -6.64
N GLU A 308 6.35 14.25 -6.13
CA GLU A 308 6.80 15.27 -5.19
C GLU A 308 6.98 14.73 -3.76
N GLU A 309 6.24 13.70 -3.35
CA GLU A 309 6.45 13.01 -2.07
C GLU A 309 7.81 12.28 -2.05
N THR A 310 8.28 11.74 -3.19
CA THR A 310 9.63 11.16 -3.34
C THR A 310 10.73 12.17 -3.02
N LEU A 311 10.51 13.45 -3.35
CA LEU A 311 11.44 14.55 -3.03
C LEU A 311 11.37 14.96 -1.56
N PHE A 312 10.19 14.87 -0.95
CA PHE A 312 9.93 15.26 0.43
C PHE A 312 10.39 14.21 1.46
N TYR A 313 9.92 12.96 1.33
CA TYR A 313 10.16 11.92 2.33
C TYR A 313 11.59 11.36 2.28
N PRO A 314 12.14 10.91 3.42
CA PRO A 314 13.55 10.50 3.53
C PRO A 314 13.86 9.15 2.87
N TYR A 315 12.86 8.28 2.75
CA TYR A 315 12.97 6.94 2.20
C TYR A 315 11.96 6.74 1.08
N ASN A 316 12.34 5.99 0.06
CA ASN A 316 11.49 5.60 -1.06
C ASN A 316 12.00 4.30 -1.69
N ASP A 317 11.14 3.58 -2.41
CA ASP A 317 11.48 2.32 -3.07
C ASP A 317 11.29 2.38 -4.59
N THR A 318 10.80 1.31 -5.22
CA THR A 318 10.94 1.07 -6.65
C THR A 318 10.01 1.97 -7.46
N GLU A 319 8.75 2.05 -7.04
CA GLU A 319 7.67 2.70 -7.75
C GLU A 319 7.73 4.22 -7.61
N ASP A 320 8.14 4.70 -6.44
CA ASP A 320 8.35 6.12 -6.13
C ASP A 320 9.41 6.73 -7.05
N ARG A 321 10.51 6.00 -7.22
CA ARG A 321 11.63 6.40 -8.07
C ARG A 321 11.25 6.32 -9.54
N SER A 322 10.52 5.28 -9.93
CA SER A 322 10.00 5.12 -11.30
C SER A 322 9.01 6.23 -11.66
N ALA A 323 8.13 6.62 -10.72
CA ALA A 323 7.18 7.72 -10.90
C ALA A 323 7.90 9.07 -11.05
N LEU A 324 8.83 9.40 -10.14
CA LEU A 324 9.60 10.65 -10.25
C LEU A 324 10.46 10.70 -11.53
N MET A 325 11.15 9.60 -11.85
CA MET A 325 12.03 9.53 -13.01
C MET A 325 11.25 9.68 -14.33
N SER A 326 10.13 8.97 -14.46
CA SER A 326 9.26 9.10 -15.64
C SER A 326 8.75 10.52 -15.81
N ARG A 327 8.30 11.18 -14.74
CA ARG A 327 7.81 12.56 -14.76
C ARG A 327 8.90 13.54 -15.23
N ILE A 328 10.10 13.47 -14.64
CA ILE A 328 11.22 14.36 -15.02
C ILE A 328 11.62 14.14 -16.48
N ILE A 329 11.71 12.89 -16.94
CA ILE A 329 12.12 12.57 -18.32
C ILE A 329 11.07 13.06 -19.32
N THR A 330 9.79 12.81 -19.04
CA THR A 330 8.70 13.28 -19.90
C THR A 330 8.61 14.81 -19.92
N ASP A 331 8.80 15.49 -18.79
CA ASP A 331 8.76 16.96 -18.74
C ASP A 331 9.98 17.63 -19.40
N LEU A 332 11.18 17.13 -19.10
CA LEU A 332 12.43 17.80 -19.46
C LEU A 332 12.93 17.41 -20.86
N LEU A 333 12.79 16.13 -21.21
CA LEU A 333 13.34 15.57 -22.45
C LEU A 333 12.26 15.29 -23.51
N ASN A 334 10.98 15.35 -23.14
CA ASN A 334 9.84 15.04 -24.01
C ASN A 334 9.98 13.67 -24.70
N LEU A 335 10.48 12.67 -23.96
CA LEU A 335 10.58 11.29 -24.40
C LEU A 335 9.34 10.51 -23.96
N LYS A 336 8.91 9.57 -24.82
CA LYS A 336 7.84 8.64 -24.46
C LYS A 336 8.37 7.66 -23.41
N THR A 337 7.57 7.46 -22.37
CA THR A 337 7.93 6.62 -21.24
C THR A 337 6.83 5.58 -20.99
N LEU A 338 7.24 4.34 -20.73
CA LEU A 338 6.38 3.29 -20.18
C LEU A 338 6.73 3.09 -18.72
N PHE A 339 5.71 2.93 -17.89
CA PHE A 339 5.88 2.39 -16.56
C PHE A 339 5.87 0.86 -16.66
N LEU A 340 6.89 0.20 -16.12
CA LEU A 340 7.09 -1.24 -16.21
C LEU A 340 6.91 -1.87 -14.83
N TYR A 341 6.16 -2.96 -14.77
CA TYR A 341 5.98 -3.75 -13.56
C TYR A 341 6.37 -5.20 -13.79
N TYR A 342 7.28 -5.64 -12.94
CA TYR A 342 7.63 -7.03 -12.72
C TYR A 342 7.02 -7.48 -11.38
N PRO A 343 6.90 -8.79 -11.11
CA PRO A 343 6.52 -9.28 -9.79
C PRO A 343 7.44 -8.68 -8.71
N GLY A 344 6.87 -7.88 -7.81
CA GLY A 344 7.59 -7.23 -6.71
C GLY A 344 8.61 -6.15 -7.09
N HIS A 345 8.64 -5.67 -8.34
CA HIS A 345 9.64 -4.70 -8.77
C HIS A 345 9.12 -3.80 -9.91
N THR A 346 9.49 -2.51 -9.90
CA THR A 346 9.11 -1.57 -10.95
C THR A 346 10.32 -0.85 -11.56
N ALA A 347 10.17 -0.51 -12.84
CA ALA A 347 11.15 0.23 -13.62
C ALA A 347 10.43 1.09 -14.68
N ILE A 348 11.18 1.77 -15.54
CA ILE A 348 10.60 2.46 -16.71
C ILE A 348 11.26 2.01 -18.00
N GLY A 349 10.52 2.11 -19.10
CA GLY A 349 11.03 1.95 -20.46
C GLY A 349 11.00 3.28 -21.19
N ILE A 350 12.04 3.62 -21.94
CA ILE A 350 12.15 4.89 -22.65
C ILE A 350 12.34 4.65 -24.15
N ALA A 351 11.53 5.32 -24.96
CA ALA A 351 11.71 5.31 -26.42
C ALA A 351 12.70 6.40 -26.83
N PHE A 352 13.91 5.98 -27.21
CA PHE A 352 14.94 6.86 -27.77
C PHE A 352 14.70 7.06 -29.26
N THR A 353 14.94 8.27 -29.74
CA THR A 353 14.63 8.68 -31.14
C THR A 353 15.84 9.19 -31.91
N ASP A 354 16.96 9.47 -31.23
CA ASP A 354 18.19 9.96 -31.83
C ASP A 354 19.25 8.86 -32.07
N GLU A 355 19.19 7.74 -31.34
CA GLU A 355 20.05 6.57 -31.52
C GLU A 355 19.34 5.26 -31.12
N ASP A 356 19.83 4.13 -31.65
CA ASP A 356 19.41 2.80 -31.19
C ASP A 356 20.24 2.39 -29.97
N VAL A 357 19.59 2.35 -28.80
CA VAL A 357 20.27 2.08 -27.53
C VAL A 357 20.34 0.58 -27.27
N GLU A 358 21.54 0.05 -27.04
CA GLU A 358 21.79 -1.35 -26.68
C GLU A 358 21.31 -1.68 -25.25
N GLY A 359 21.02 -2.96 -24.96
CA GLY A 359 20.61 -3.45 -23.64
C GLY A 359 19.25 -4.16 -23.64
N ASN A 360 18.70 -4.42 -22.46
CA ASN A 360 17.37 -4.93 -22.25
C ASN A 360 16.30 -3.90 -22.65
N PHE A 361 15.28 -4.34 -23.36
CA PHE A 361 14.19 -3.50 -23.87
C PHE A 361 12.86 -4.26 -23.91
N LEU A 362 11.77 -3.51 -24.01
CA LEU A 362 10.43 -3.99 -24.29
C LEU A 362 9.97 -3.44 -25.65
N MET A 363 9.39 -4.28 -26.49
CA MET A 363 8.61 -3.81 -27.64
C MET A 363 7.17 -3.56 -27.20
N TYR A 364 6.67 -2.35 -27.42
CA TYR A 364 5.30 -1.97 -27.08
C TYR A 364 4.71 -1.17 -28.23
N GLU A 365 3.57 -1.63 -28.76
CA GLU A 365 2.89 -1.01 -29.92
C GLU A 365 3.81 -0.77 -31.13
N GLY A 366 4.82 -1.64 -31.33
CA GLY A 366 5.78 -1.56 -32.44
C GLY A 366 6.96 -0.61 -32.21
N GLU A 367 7.05 0.04 -31.06
CA GLU A 367 8.16 0.93 -30.68
C GLU A 367 9.03 0.27 -29.60
N LYS A 368 10.35 0.53 -29.66
CA LYS A 368 11.33 -0.04 -28.73
C LYS A 368 11.48 0.88 -27.50
N TYR A 369 11.29 0.32 -26.32
CA TYR A 369 11.47 1.00 -25.05
C TYR A 369 12.62 0.36 -24.27
N THR A 370 13.74 1.07 -24.13
CA THR A 370 14.92 0.58 -23.43
C THR A 370 14.75 0.75 -21.92
N ILE A 371 15.06 -0.30 -21.15
CA ILE A 371 14.82 -0.36 -19.70
C ILE A 371 15.76 0.59 -18.95
N CYS A 372 15.22 1.31 -17.98
CA CYS A 372 15.95 2.17 -17.05
C CYS A 372 15.45 1.90 -15.63
N ASP A 373 16.35 1.48 -14.75
CA ASP A 373 16.02 1.00 -13.40
C ASP A 373 16.54 1.96 -12.32
N GLY A 374 15.61 2.57 -11.58
CA GLY A 374 15.90 3.58 -10.57
C GLY A 374 16.47 3.05 -9.25
N VAL A 375 16.47 1.72 -9.04
CA VAL A 375 16.98 1.08 -7.81
C VAL A 375 18.15 0.15 -8.06
N TYR A 376 18.40 -0.25 -9.30
CA TYR A 376 19.64 -0.94 -9.66
C TYR A 376 20.83 0.04 -9.67
N ILE A 377 21.40 0.29 -8.50
CA ILE A 377 22.44 1.28 -8.28
C ILE A 377 23.65 1.07 -9.19
N GLY A 378 23.98 2.09 -9.98
CA GLY A 378 25.14 2.09 -10.88
C GLY A 378 24.86 1.47 -12.26
N ALA A 379 23.65 0.95 -12.47
CA ALA A 379 23.21 0.44 -13.76
C ALA A 379 23.07 1.57 -14.79
N SER A 380 23.50 1.31 -16.02
CA SER A 380 23.31 2.22 -17.15
C SER A 380 21.92 2.06 -17.77
N VAL A 381 21.57 2.98 -18.65
CA VAL A 381 20.45 2.79 -19.59
C VAL A 381 20.61 1.44 -20.31
N GLY A 382 19.53 0.65 -20.34
CA GLY A 382 19.48 -0.68 -20.96
C GLY A 382 19.90 -1.82 -20.04
N ALA A 383 20.26 -1.58 -18.78
CA ALA A 383 20.50 -2.65 -17.82
C ALA A 383 19.22 -2.95 -17.02
N ALA A 384 18.70 -4.17 -17.16
CA ALA A 384 17.65 -4.68 -16.28
C ALA A 384 18.25 -5.19 -14.95
N MET A 385 17.46 -5.14 -13.88
CA MET A 385 17.85 -5.70 -12.59
C MET A 385 18.14 -7.21 -12.70
N PRO A 386 19.17 -7.73 -12.02
CA PRO A 386 19.49 -9.15 -12.06
C PRO A 386 18.31 -10.04 -11.65
N GLY A 387 17.99 -11.03 -12.47
CA GLY A 387 16.82 -11.90 -12.31
C GLY A 387 15.60 -11.48 -13.12
N PHE A 388 15.59 -10.26 -13.67
CA PHE A 388 14.47 -9.72 -14.46
C PHE A 388 14.77 -9.64 -15.96
N GLU A 389 15.98 -9.96 -16.40
CA GLU A 389 16.46 -9.74 -17.78
C GLU A 389 15.66 -10.49 -18.85
N ASN A 390 15.06 -11.62 -18.45
CA ASN A 390 14.28 -12.50 -19.33
C ASN A 390 12.78 -12.45 -19.03
N LEU A 391 12.34 -11.61 -18.08
CA LEU A 391 10.92 -11.45 -17.77
C LEU A 391 10.31 -10.38 -18.68
N THR A 392 9.09 -10.62 -19.13
CA THR A 392 8.32 -9.60 -19.84
C THR A 392 7.46 -8.84 -18.82
N PRO A 393 7.75 -7.55 -18.56
CA PRO A 393 6.96 -6.78 -17.62
C PRO A 393 5.57 -6.47 -18.18
N GLN A 394 4.61 -6.22 -17.29
CA GLN A 394 3.42 -5.47 -17.65
C GLN A 394 3.80 -4.01 -17.88
N ALA A 395 3.19 -3.37 -18.87
CA ALA A 395 3.54 -2.00 -19.24
C ALA A 395 2.30 -1.15 -19.44
N LEU A 396 2.36 0.10 -18.97
CA LEU A 396 1.37 1.13 -19.28
C LEU A 396 2.08 2.45 -19.65
N PRO A 397 1.57 3.20 -20.62
CA PRO A 397 2.14 4.49 -20.98
C PRO A 397 1.99 5.51 -19.85
N VAL A 398 3.04 6.30 -19.64
CA VAL A 398 2.98 7.53 -18.85
C VAL A 398 2.59 8.64 -19.82
N ASN A 399 1.43 9.24 -19.58
CA ASN A 399 0.88 10.27 -20.43
C ASN A 399 1.60 11.60 -20.19
N THR A 400 1.92 12.28 -21.29
CA THR A 400 2.29 13.69 -21.23
C THR A 400 1.02 14.49 -20.95
N VAL A 401 0.87 15.01 -19.73
CA VAL A 401 -0.16 16.01 -19.49
C VAL A 401 0.28 17.29 -20.21
N ASN A 402 -0.56 17.81 -21.12
CA ASN A 402 -0.29 19.05 -21.88
C ASN A 402 -0.36 20.29 -20.97
N HIS A 403 0.38 20.29 -19.86
CA HIS A 403 0.69 21.46 -19.04
C HIS A 403 2.13 21.87 -19.34
N LEU A 404 2.40 22.14 -20.62
CA LEU A 404 3.59 22.88 -20.99
C LEU A 404 3.54 24.23 -20.29
N LEU A 405 4.33 24.39 -19.22
CA LEU A 405 5.17 25.58 -19.20
C LEU A 405 6.07 25.44 -20.42
N ALA A 406 5.70 26.14 -21.48
CA ALA A 406 6.43 26.29 -22.74
C ALA A 406 7.80 27.00 -22.57
N GLY A 407 8.49 26.78 -21.44
CA GLY A 407 9.55 27.65 -20.93
C GLY A 407 10.96 27.02 -20.83
N PHE A 408 11.11 25.70 -20.90
CA PHE A 408 12.43 25.05 -20.77
C PHE A 408 12.80 24.16 -21.97
N PRO A 409 12.80 24.68 -23.21
CA PRO A 409 13.21 23.89 -24.36
C PRO A 409 14.66 23.43 -24.20
N VAL A 410 14.87 22.13 -23.97
CA VAL A 410 16.21 21.53 -23.99
C VAL A 410 16.62 21.33 -25.45
N LYS A 411 17.70 22.00 -25.86
CA LYS A 411 18.34 21.72 -27.15
C LYS A 411 19.26 20.50 -26.99
N LEU A 412 18.70 19.32 -27.21
CA LEU A 412 19.47 18.09 -27.36
C LEU A 412 20.18 18.10 -28.72
N THR A 413 21.37 17.51 -28.79
CA THR A 413 22.07 17.43 -30.09
C THR A 413 21.48 16.30 -30.92
N LYS A 414 21.20 16.55 -32.20
CA LYS A 414 20.91 15.50 -33.21
C LYS A 414 22.18 14.75 -33.64
N ASN A 415 23.18 14.66 -32.77
CA ASN A 415 24.47 14.11 -33.17
C ASN A 415 24.34 12.61 -33.37
N VAL A 416 24.14 12.21 -34.64
CA VAL A 416 24.57 10.92 -35.20
C VAL A 416 26.10 10.91 -35.30
N LYS A 417 26.80 11.35 -34.25
CA LYS A 417 28.12 10.82 -34.00
C LYS A 417 27.80 9.47 -33.39
N ARG A 418 28.00 8.41 -34.18
CA ARG A 418 28.46 7.14 -33.58
C ARG A 418 29.50 7.56 -32.56
N LEU A 419 29.13 7.54 -31.28
CA LEU A 419 30.09 7.14 -30.28
C LEU A 419 30.69 5.90 -30.91
N GLN A 420 32.02 5.91 -31.12
CA GLN A 420 32.69 4.64 -31.33
C GLN A 420 32.08 3.71 -30.30
N PRO A 421 31.61 2.51 -30.71
CA PRO A 421 30.99 1.58 -29.78
C PRO A 421 31.80 1.69 -28.51
N THR A 422 31.18 2.11 -27.39
CA THR A 422 31.84 1.99 -26.09
C THR A 422 32.47 0.63 -26.16
N PRO A 423 33.82 0.53 -26.18
CA PRO A 423 34.49 -0.67 -26.64
C PRO A 423 33.78 -1.80 -25.94
N ARG A 424 33.11 -2.69 -26.71
CA ARG A 424 32.38 -3.87 -26.19
C ARG A 424 33.12 -4.27 -24.93
N PRO A 425 32.58 -4.03 -23.70
CA PRO A 425 33.36 -3.62 -22.54
C PRO A 425 34.71 -4.26 -22.67
N ILE A 426 35.77 -3.51 -23.02
CA ILE A 426 37.12 -4.07 -22.88
C ILE A 426 37.03 -4.64 -21.50
N GLN A 427 37.13 -5.96 -21.40
CA GLN A 427 37.12 -6.66 -20.14
C GLN A 427 38.23 -5.96 -19.40
N LYS A 428 37.87 -5.01 -18.53
CA LYS A 428 38.86 -4.09 -18.02
C LYS A 428 39.79 -5.02 -17.27
N ASN A 429 41.07 -5.02 -17.64
CA ASN A 429 42.10 -5.73 -16.89
C ASN A 429 42.24 -5.16 -15.45
N THR A 430 41.44 -4.14 -15.09
CA THR A 430 41.15 -3.79 -13.70
C THR A 430 40.80 -5.02 -12.90
N ALA A 431 41.30 -5.05 -11.67
CA ALA A 431 41.15 -6.21 -10.82
C ALA A 431 39.68 -6.62 -10.63
N ILE A 432 39.41 -7.92 -10.60
CA ILE A 432 38.12 -8.52 -10.26
C ILE A 432 38.16 -8.86 -8.77
N ILE A 433 37.13 -8.40 -8.03
CA ILE A 433 36.98 -8.63 -6.60
C ILE A 433 35.94 -9.74 -6.41
N GLU A 434 36.37 -10.90 -5.91
CA GLU A 434 35.50 -12.03 -5.59
C GLU A 434 35.38 -12.18 -4.07
N TRP A 435 34.15 -12.10 -3.57
CA TRP A 435 33.84 -12.28 -2.16
C TRP A 435 33.76 -13.77 -1.84
N ILE A 436 34.68 -14.27 -1.00
CA ILE A 436 34.79 -15.69 -0.68
C ILE A 436 34.08 -15.95 0.66
N ASP A 437 33.16 -16.90 0.68
CA ASP A 437 32.40 -17.32 1.87
C ASP A 437 31.71 -16.15 2.61
N PHE A 438 31.22 -15.16 1.85
CA PHE A 438 30.69 -13.94 2.45
C PHE A 438 29.33 -14.15 3.12
N ALA A 439 29.29 -13.96 4.44
CA ALA A 439 28.06 -14.00 5.20
C ALA A 439 27.28 -12.68 5.03
N SER A 440 26.00 -12.77 4.67
CA SER A 440 25.10 -11.60 4.64
C SER A 440 24.64 -11.17 6.03
N THR A 441 24.75 -12.06 7.04
CA THR A 441 24.41 -11.79 8.44
C THR A 441 25.38 -12.51 9.38
N VAL A 442 25.83 -11.83 10.44
CA VAL A 442 26.69 -12.40 11.49
C VAL A 442 26.21 -12.03 12.88
N LYS A 443 26.50 -12.90 13.84
CA LYS A 443 26.01 -12.81 15.23
C LYS A 443 26.98 -12.19 16.22
N GLN A 444 28.15 -11.80 15.74
CA GLN A 444 29.24 -11.27 16.55
C GLN A 444 29.83 -10.06 15.83
N LYS A 445 30.42 -9.14 16.60
CA LYS A 445 31.01 -7.89 16.07
C LYS A 445 32.29 -8.13 15.27
N GLU A 446 32.88 -9.31 15.33
CA GLU A 446 34.10 -9.63 14.60
C GLU A 446 33.78 -10.56 13.43
N TYR A 447 34.09 -10.09 12.21
CA TYR A 447 33.84 -10.82 10.99
C TYR A 447 35.14 -11.07 10.23
N GLN A 448 35.44 -12.32 9.93
CA GLN A 448 36.59 -12.69 9.11
C GLN A 448 36.25 -12.51 7.64
N LEU A 449 36.71 -11.41 7.06
CA LEU A 449 36.57 -11.14 5.64
C LEU A 449 37.60 -11.96 4.85
N LYS A 450 37.13 -12.71 3.84
CA LYS A 450 37.99 -13.31 2.81
C LYS A 450 37.59 -12.79 1.43
N VAL A 451 38.54 -12.21 0.71
CA VAL A 451 38.33 -11.66 -0.64
C VAL A 451 39.44 -12.11 -1.55
N GLY A 452 39.09 -12.70 -2.68
CA GLY A 452 40.01 -13.04 -3.76
C GLY A 452 40.07 -11.92 -4.79
N ILE A 453 41.26 -11.55 -5.21
CA ILE A 453 41.48 -10.53 -6.24
C ILE A 453 42.19 -11.19 -7.41
N LYS A 454 41.58 -11.13 -8.59
CA LYS A 454 42.23 -11.50 -9.86
C LYS A 454 42.58 -10.23 -10.63
N SER A 455 43.80 -10.09 -11.08
CA SER A 455 44.23 -8.89 -11.80
C SER A 455 45.27 -9.25 -12.85
N ALA A 456 45.01 -8.86 -14.09
CA ALA A 456 45.95 -9.08 -15.21
C ALA A 456 47.20 -8.18 -15.12
N SER A 457 47.12 -7.10 -14.32
CA SER A 457 48.21 -6.15 -14.06
C SER A 457 48.56 -6.14 -12.57
N LYS A 458 49.79 -5.75 -12.24
CA LYS A 458 50.27 -5.71 -10.84
C LYS A 458 49.34 -4.84 -9.99
N ILE A 459 48.85 -5.38 -8.88
CA ILE A 459 48.07 -4.64 -7.88
C ILE A 459 49.01 -3.67 -7.16
N GLU A 460 48.64 -2.39 -7.16
CA GLU A 460 49.40 -1.29 -6.56
C GLU A 460 48.90 -0.97 -5.16
N GLU A 461 47.58 -1.00 -4.96
CA GLU A 461 46.94 -0.61 -3.71
C GLU A 461 45.68 -1.45 -3.48
N THR A 462 45.39 -1.75 -2.21
CA THR A 462 44.09 -2.27 -1.81
C THR A 462 43.66 -1.65 -0.49
N ASN A 463 42.40 -1.23 -0.43
CA ASN A 463 41.80 -0.61 0.73
C ASN A 463 40.48 -1.31 1.10
N ILE A 464 40.22 -1.44 2.40
CA ILE A 464 38.94 -1.90 2.93
C ILE A 464 38.36 -0.81 3.82
N MET A 465 37.11 -0.47 3.60
CA MET A 465 36.34 0.43 4.46
C MET A 465 35.15 -0.30 5.06
N VAL A 466 34.92 -0.09 6.35
CA VAL A 466 33.74 -0.57 7.07
C VAL A 466 32.98 0.64 7.59
N ASN A 467 31.75 0.83 7.14
CA ASN A 467 30.90 1.99 7.50
C ASN A 467 31.61 3.33 7.32
N GLY A 468 32.37 3.48 6.23
CA GLY A 468 33.12 4.70 5.95
C GLY A 468 34.47 4.84 6.67
N SER A 469 34.83 3.91 7.57
CA SER A 469 36.12 3.92 8.27
C SER A 469 37.10 2.91 7.68
N GLN A 470 38.33 3.34 7.39
CA GLN A 470 39.37 2.45 6.83
C GLN A 470 39.80 1.38 7.84
N SER A 471 39.85 0.12 7.40
CA SER A 471 40.35 -0.99 8.21
C SER A 471 41.88 -0.93 8.34
N ARG A 472 42.41 -1.21 9.53
CA ARG A 472 43.87 -1.17 9.79
C ARG A 472 44.48 -2.57 9.67
N GLY A 473 45.54 -2.70 8.87
CA GLY A 473 46.43 -3.88 8.91
C GLY A 473 46.10 -5.02 7.94
N ILE A 474 45.87 -4.72 6.66
CA ILE A 474 45.48 -5.70 5.63
C ILE A 474 46.52 -6.82 5.48
N ASN A 475 46.16 -8.03 5.87
CA ASN A 475 46.99 -9.21 5.63
C ASN A 475 46.70 -9.82 4.24
N THR A 476 47.75 -9.97 3.42
CA THR A 476 47.65 -10.49 2.05
C THR A 476 48.40 -11.81 1.89
N VAL A 477 47.79 -12.76 1.17
CA VAL A 477 48.38 -14.09 0.90
C VAL A 477 48.25 -14.40 -0.59
N LYS A 478 49.31 -14.96 -1.21
CA LYS A 478 49.39 -15.25 -2.66
C LYS A 478 49.04 -16.69 -3.08
N SER A 479 48.56 -17.53 -2.17
CA SER A 479 48.29 -18.95 -2.45
C SER A 479 46.86 -19.32 -2.07
N ASP A 480 45.91 -19.13 -2.99
CA ASP A 480 44.52 -19.64 -2.90
C ASP A 480 43.81 -19.58 -4.28
N GLY A 481 44.55 -19.54 -5.41
CA GLY A 481 43.96 -19.44 -6.77
C GLY A 481 43.61 -18.02 -7.25
N TYR A 482 44.12 -17.00 -6.55
CA TYR A 482 43.95 -15.57 -6.83
C TYR A 482 45.31 -14.85 -6.85
N ASP A 483 45.43 -13.75 -7.60
CA ASP A 483 46.66 -12.94 -7.66
C ASP A 483 46.98 -12.27 -6.32
N GLN A 484 45.95 -11.95 -5.54
CA GLN A 484 46.03 -11.55 -4.14
C GLN A 484 44.78 -12.00 -3.39
N THR A 485 44.95 -12.61 -2.22
CA THR A 485 43.84 -12.90 -1.31
C THR A 485 43.99 -12.04 -0.06
N ILE A 486 42.89 -11.41 0.35
CA ILE A 486 42.81 -10.64 1.60
C ILE A 486 42.09 -11.47 2.64
N LYS A 487 42.69 -11.58 3.83
CA LYS A 487 42.10 -12.21 5.00
C LYS A 487 42.21 -11.23 6.16
N GLU A 488 41.10 -10.59 6.51
CA GLU A 488 41.10 -9.50 7.49
C GLU A 488 39.95 -9.62 8.48
N THR A 489 40.21 -9.34 9.76
CA THR A 489 39.15 -9.31 10.78
C THR A 489 38.55 -7.92 10.86
N LEU A 490 37.30 -7.79 10.42
CA LEU A 490 36.56 -6.54 10.45
C LEU A 490 35.79 -6.41 11.76
N LYS A 491 35.82 -5.20 12.35
CA LYS A 491 34.95 -4.83 13.47
C LYS A 491 33.68 -4.19 12.94
N LEU A 492 32.55 -4.81 13.23
CA LEU A 492 31.21 -4.39 12.82
C LEU A 492 30.47 -3.69 13.98
N SER A 493 29.60 -2.77 13.62
CA SER A 493 28.58 -2.18 14.49
C SER A 493 27.31 -3.04 14.48
N GLU A 494 26.55 -3.06 15.58
CA GLU A 494 25.23 -3.73 15.61
C GLU A 494 24.29 -3.12 14.55
N GLY A 495 23.56 -3.96 13.82
CA GLY A 495 22.76 -3.56 12.67
C GLY A 495 23.51 -3.65 11.34
N TYR A 496 23.13 -2.83 10.37
CA TYR A 496 23.71 -2.86 9.03
C TYR A 496 25.14 -2.36 9.01
N ASN A 497 26.01 -3.07 8.29
CA ASN A 497 27.36 -2.64 7.99
C ASN A 497 27.62 -2.70 6.49
N SER A 498 28.21 -1.65 5.94
CA SER A 498 28.72 -1.59 4.57
C SER A 498 30.21 -1.91 4.58
N ILE A 499 30.62 -2.94 3.83
CA ILE A 499 32.02 -3.28 3.60
C ILE A 499 32.34 -2.96 2.15
N VAL A 500 33.25 -2.01 1.95
CA VAL A 500 33.72 -1.59 0.62
C VAL A 500 35.17 -2.03 0.45
N VAL A 501 35.45 -2.76 -0.63
CA VAL A 501 36.80 -3.15 -1.04
C VAL A 501 37.15 -2.40 -2.30
N THR A 502 38.29 -1.70 -2.27
CA THR A 502 38.80 -0.91 -3.39
C THR A 502 40.19 -1.40 -3.77
N VAL A 503 40.40 -1.77 -5.03
CA VAL A 503 41.67 -2.27 -5.56
C VAL A 503 42.14 -1.36 -6.69
N ARG A 504 43.39 -0.90 -6.64
CA ARG A 504 44.03 -0.17 -7.76
C ARG A 504 45.10 -1.03 -8.40
N ASN A 505 45.09 -1.09 -9.72
CA ASN A 505 46.21 -1.53 -10.54
C ASN A 505 46.52 -0.47 -11.61
N ALA A 506 47.52 -0.73 -12.45
CA ALA A 506 47.93 0.18 -13.53
C ALA A 506 46.79 0.53 -14.52
N ASP A 507 45.74 -0.30 -14.61
CA ASP A 507 44.61 -0.14 -15.53
C ASP A 507 43.39 0.56 -14.89
N GLY A 508 43.43 0.86 -13.58
CA GLY A 508 42.41 1.64 -12.89
C GLY A 508 42.05 1.12 -11.50
N ILE A 509 40.92 1.62 -10.99
CA ILE A 509 40.38 1.28 -9.66
C ILE A 509 39.11 0.46 -9.83
N THR A 510 39.03 -0.68 -9.16
CA THR A 510 37.80 -1.47 -8.99
C THR A 510 37.31 -1.32 -7.56
N THR A 511 36.01 -1.08 -7.39
CA THR A 511 35.34 -1.04 -6.09
C THR A 511 34.23 -2.08 -6.07
N SER A 512 34.13 -2.83 -4.97
CA SER A 512 33.01 -3.74 -4.72
C SER A 512 32.52 -3.53 -3.29
N GLU A 513 31.20 -3.46 -3.12
CA GLU A 513 30.55 -3.31 -1.83
C GLU A 513 29.70 -4.54 -1.54
N LYS A 514 29.76 -5.04 -0.30
CA LYS A 514 28.74 -5.95 0.23
C LYS A 514 28.27 -5.48 1.60
N LYS A 515 26.97 -5.67 1.82
CA LYS A 515 26.31 -5.38 3.10
C LYS A 515 26.30 -6.63 3.96
N ILE A 516 26.64 -6.45 5.23
CA ILE A 516 26.56 -7.49 6.25
C ILE A 516 25.79 -6.95 7.44
N THR A 517 24.77 -7.69 7.88
CA THR A 517 24.02 -7.33 9.08
C THR A 517 24.67 -7.98 10.29
N CYS A 518 25.22 -7.18 11.20
CA CYS A 518 25.68 -7.68 12.50
C CYS A 518 24.48 -7.69 13.46
N GLN A 519 23.78 -8.82 13.49
CA GLN A 519 22.72 -9.05 14.46
C GLN A 519 23.36 -9.67 15.68
N ILE A 520 23.90 -8.83 16.56
CA ILE A 520 24.29 -9.30 17.88
C ILE A 520 22.99 -9.80 18.50
N ASP A 521 22.94 -11.10 18.77
CA ASP A 521 21.90 -11.65 19.61
C ASP A 521 22.08 -10.95 20.96
N LYS A 522 21.45 -9.79 21.17
CA LYS A 522 20.90 -9.51 22.49
C LYS A 522 20.02 -10.71 22.71
N THR A 523 20.47 -11.59 23.59
CA THR A 523 19.67 -12.64 24.17
C THR A 523 18.49 -11.97 24.87
N THR A 524 17.52 -11.52 24.07
CA THR A 524 16.14 -11.74 24.40
C THR A 524 16.06 -13.26 24.37
N PRO A 525 15.72 -13.91 25.49
CA PRO A 525 15.52 -15.34 25.47
C PRO A 525 14.64 -15.66 24.27
N ALA A 526 14.93 -16.74 23.55
CA ALA A 526 13.92 -17.33 22.70
C ALA A 526 12.71 -17.57 23.61
N VAL A 527 11.72 -16.68 23.56
CA VAL A 527 10.40 -17.02 24.01
C VAL A 527 10.02 -18.09 23.01
N ASN A 528 10.14 -19.33 23.45
CA ASN A 528 9.67 -20.49 22.73
C ASN A 528 8.16 -20.32 22.62
N GLN A 529 7.71 -19.54 21.63
CA GLN A 529 6.32 -19.23 21.41
C GLN A 529 5.61 -20.56 21.20
N LYS A 530 4.78 -20.96 22.17
CA LYS A 530 4.00 -22.17 22.06
C LYS A 530 2.97 -21.93 20.97
N ARG A 531 3.00 -22.74 19.91
CA ARG A 531 2.05 -22.64 18.78
C ARG A 531 1.12 -23.82 18.74
N ILE A 532 -0.18 -23.57 18.61
CA ILE A 532 -1.20 -24.60 18.44
C ILE A 532 -1.97 -24.37 17.15
N ALA A 533 -2.32 -25.46 16.46
CA ALA A 533 -3.19 -25.41 15.29
C ALA A 533 -4.34 -26.41 15.42
N LEU A 534 -5.53 -26.01 14.99
CA LEU A 534 -6.63 -26.90 14.65
C LEU A 534 -6.76 -26.94 13.13
N VAL A 535 -6.59 -28.12 12.55
CA VAL A 535 -6.59 -28.34 11.10
C VAL A 535 -7.74 -29.29 10.77
N MET A 536 -8.70 -28.82 9.97
CA MET A 536 -9.91 -29.55 9.63
C MET A 536 -10.05 -29.75 8.13
N GLY A 537 -10.50 -30.94 7.72
CA GLY A 537 -10.75 -31.28 6.32
C GLY A 537 -11.98 -32.17 6.17
N ASN A 538 -13.01 -31.68 5.47
CA ASN A 538 -14.25 -32.42 5.22
C ASN A 538 -14.42 -32.71 3.72
N SER A 539 -14.51 -33.99 3.37
CA SER A 539 -14.62 -34.51 2.00
C SER A 539 -15.83 -35.44 1.81
N ASN A 540 -16.13 -36.27 2.82
CA ASN A 540 -17.09 -37.37 2.74
C ASN A 540 -18.50 -36.97 3.22
N TYR A 541 -19.09 -35.95 2.58
CA TYR A 541 -20.46 -35.52 2.84
C TYR A 541 -21.48 -36.65 2.59
N GLN A 542 -22.42 -36.80 3.54
CA GLN A 542 -23.42 -37.88 3.57
C GLN A 542 -24.67 -37.52 2.77
N ASP A 543 -25.08 -36.25 2.77
CA ASP A 543 -26.21 -35.77 1.96
C ASP A 543 -25.87 -35.84 0.47
N ALA A 544 -26.77 -36.46 -0.31
CA ALA A 544 -26.65 -36.58 -1.76
C ALA A 544 -26.68 -35.22 -2.49
N ASN A 545 -27.22 -34.18 -1.87
CA ASN A 545 -27.25 -32.81 -2.41
C ASN A 545 -25.92 -32.07 -2.22
N VAL A 546 -25.01 -32.59 -1.38
CA VAL A 546 -23.68 -32.01 -1.17
C VAL A 546 -22.64 -32.83 -1.91
N ASN A 547 -22.07 -32.27 -2.97
CA ASN A 547 -21.02 -32.95 -3.72
C ASN A 547 -19.83 -33.27 -2.83
N LYS A 548 -19.40 -34.54 -2.82
CA LYS A 548 -18.16 -34.95 -2.17
C LYS A 548 -16.96 -34.23 -2.81
N LEU A 549 -16.05 -33.75 -1.97
CA LEU A 549 -14.82 -33.09 -2.40
C LEU A 549 -13.66 -34.10 -2.37
N LYS A 550 -12.71 -33.99 -3.30
CA LYS A 550 -11.59 -34.95 -3.41
C LYS A 550 -10.37 -34.58 -2.56
N ASN A 551 -10.17 -33.28 -2.33
CA ASN A 551 -8.91 -32.74 -1.85
C ASN A 551 -8.88 -32.36 -0.35
N PRO A 552 -9.98 -31.93 0.31
CA PRO A 552 -9.89 -31.39 1.67
C PRO A 552 -9.25 -32.27 2.73
N VAL A 553 -9.46 -33.60 2.67
CA VAL A 553 -8.79 -34.54 3.58
C VAL A 553 -7.27 -34.60 3.32
N ASN A 554 -6.84 -34.55 2.04
CA ASN A 554 -5.41 -34.46 1.69
C ASN A 554 -4.83 -33.12 2.13
N ASP A 555 -5.53 -32.02 1.82
CA ASP A 555 -5.13 -30.66 2.15
C ASP A 555 -4.88 -30.50 3.67
N ALA A 556 -5.85 -30.90 4.49
CA ALA A 556 -5.76 -30.87 5.94
C ALA A 556 -4.64 -31.79 6.48
N THR A 557 -4.46 -32.98 5.90
CA THR A 557 -3.41 -33.91 6.32
C THR A 557 -2.01 -33.34 6.06
N ASP A 558 -1.79 -32.79 4.87
CA ASP A 558 -0.49 -32.28 4.43
C ASP A 558 -0.14 -30.97 5.20
N ILE A 559 -1.12 -30.08 5.41
CA ILE A 559 -0.96 -28.87 6.26
C ILE A 559 -0.66 -29.25 7.72
N ALA A 560 -1.38 -30.22 8.28
CA ALA A 560 -1.14 -30.68 9.65
C ALA A 560 0.29 -31.23 9.81
N ALA A 561 0.77 -32.02 8.85
CA ALA A 561 2.13 -32.54 8.86
C ALA A 561 3.18 -31.40 8.77
N LYS A 562 2.98 -30.44 7.86
CA LYS A 562 3.89 -29.31 7.68
C LYS A 562 3.94 -28.44 8.95
N LEU A 563 2.80 -28.06 9.51
CA LEU A 563 2.76 -27.25 10.74
C LEU A 563 3.41 -27.96 11.93
N LYS A 564 3.22 -29.28 12.08
CA LYS A 564 3.95 -30.08 13.08
C LYS A 564 5.47 -29.97 12.90
N SER A 565 5.96 -30.06 11.67
CA SER A 565 7.40 -29.95 11.36
C SER A 565 8.00 -28.56 11.67
N LEU A 566 7.14 -27.55 11.74
CA LEU A 566 7.45 -26.16 12.08
C LEU A 566 7.20 -25.81 13.57
N GLY A 567 6.91 -26.82 14.41
CA GLY A 567 6.83 -26.67 15.85
C GLY A 567 5.42 -26.35 16.40
N PHE A 568 4.37 -26.49 15.58
CA PHE A 568 3.00 -26.42 16.10
C PHE A 568 2.60 -27.73 16.80
N THR A 569 1.89 -27.60 17.92
CA THR A 569 1.02 -28.66 18.41
C THR A 569 -0.23 -28.68 17.53
N VAL A 570 -0.51 -29.77 16.82
CA VAL A 570 -1.61 -29.81 15.85
C VAL A 570 -2.69 -30.80 16.28
N ILE A 571 -3.93 -30.31 16.36
CA ILE A 571 -5.16 -31.10 16.42
C ILE A 571 -5.65 -31.25 14.99
N CYS A 572 -5.56 -32.46 14.43
CA CYS A 572 -6.05 -32.75 13.08
C CYS A 572 -7.40 -33.46 13.19
N SER A 573 -8.42 -32.97 12.48
CA SER A 573 -9.79 -33.49 12.56
C SER A 573 -10.41 -33.59 11.17
N LEU A 574 -10.66 -34.81 10.72
CA LEU A 574 -11.05 -35.11 9.33
C LEU A 574 -12.48 -35.66 9.28
N ASP A 575 -13.24 -35.30 8.27
CA ASP A 575 -14.61 -35.78 8.01
C ASP A 575 -15.50 -35.78 9.25
N GLN A 576 -15.67 -34.61 9.84
CA GLN A 576 -16.35 -34.47 11.12
C GLN A 576 -17.82 -34.13 10.98
N THR A 577 -18.62 -34.74 11.86
CA THR A 577 -20.02 -34.34 12.10
C THR A 577 -20.08 -32.98 12.79
N LYS A 578 -21.26 -32.34 12.83
CA LYS A 578 -21.41 -31.05 13.53
C LYS A 578 -20.90 -31.12 14.97
N LYS A 579 -21.34 -32.15 15.69
CA LYS A 579 -20.90 -32.41 17.07
C LYS A 579 -19.39 -32.63 17.16
N GLY A 580 -18.80 -33.34 16.19
CA GLY A 580 -17.36 -33.56 16.11
C GLY A 580 -16.58 -32.25 15.92
N MET A 581 -17.01 -31.42 14.97
CA MET A 581 -16.42 -30.10 14.71
C MET A 581 -16.46 -29.20 15.95
N GLU A 582 -17.64 -29.03 16.56
CA GLU A 582 -17.80 -28.21 17.76
C GLU A 582 -17.00 -28.73 18.96
N SER A 583 -16.87 -30.06 19.09
CA SER A 583 -16.05 -30.69 20.14
C SER A 583 -14.57 -30.39 19.92
N ALA A 584 -14.07 -30.51 18.68
CA ALA A 584 -12.70 -30.21 18.33
C ALA A 584 -12.36 -28.71 18.49
N ILE A 585 -13.27 -27.81 18.11
CA ILE A 585 -13.12 -26.36 18.33
C ILE A 585 -13.07 -26.03 19.84
N ARG A 586 -13.89 -26.70 20.64
CA ARG A 586 -13.86 -26.57 22.11
C ARG A 586 -12.55 -27.07 22.71
N GLU A 587 -12.08 -28.24 22.28
CA GLU A 587 -10.80 -28.80 22.72
C GLU A 587 -9.65 -27.86 22.35
N PHE A 588 -9.63 -27.37 21.11
CA PHE A 588 -8.65 -26.41 20.62
C PHE A 588 -8.63 -25.14 21.47
N GLY A 589 -9.78 -24.51 21.69
CA GLY A 589 -9.89 -23.31 22.52
C GLY A 589 -9.42 -23.53 23.96
N ASN A 590 -9.73 -24.70 24.54
CA ASN A 590 -9.28 -25.03 25.89
C ASN A 590 -7.76 -25.20 25.97
N LYS A 591 -7.15 -25.88 24.99
CA LYS A 591 -5.71 -26.06 24.93
C LYS A 591 -4.99 -24.75 24.62
N ALA A 592 -5.57 -23.89 23.78
CA ALA A 592 -4.99 -22.64 23.34
C ALA A 592 -4.66 -21.68 24.50
N MET A 593 -5.29 -21.81 25.67
CA MET A 593 -4.99 -20.96 26.85
C MET A 593 -3.51 -20.99 27.28
N ASP A 594 -2.79 -22.08 26.98
CA ASP A 594 -1.37 -22.24 27.31
C ASP A 594 -0.41 -21.87 26.15
N TYR A 595 -0.94 -21.24 25.09
CA TYR A 595 -0.23 -20.99 23.83
C TYR A 595 -0.20 -19.51 23.46
N ASP A 596 0.83 -19.10 22.71
CA ASP A 596 1.02 -17.71 22.27
C ASP A 596 0.39 -17.44 20.90
N VAL A 597 0.39 -18.47 20.05
CA VAL A 597 -0.12 -18.44 18.67
C VAL A 597 -1.13 -19.57 18.49
N ALA A 598 -2.31 -19.22 17.97
CA ALA A 598 -3.33 -20.19 17.63
C ALA A 598 -3.72 -20.06 16.16
N LEU A 599 -3.65 -21.17 15.43
CA LEU A 599 -4.01 -21.26 14.03
C LEU A 599 -5.23 -22.17 13.84
N PHE A 600 -6.17 -21.74 12.99
CA PHE A 600 -7.24 -22.58 12.50
C PHE A 600 -7.13 -22.68 10.99
N TYR A 601 -7.14 -23.89 10.47
CA TYR A 601 -7.20 -24.20 9.05
C TYR A 601 -8.43 -25.06 8.79
N TYR A 602 -9.21 -24.71 7.77
CA TYR A 602 -10.34 -25.53 7.32
C TYR A 602 -10.33 -25.66 5.81
N ALA A 603 -10.46 -26.89 5.33
CA ALA A 603 -10.77 -27.23 3.94
C ALA A 603 -12.11 -27.98 3.85
N GLY A 604 -12.96 -27.59 2.90
CA GLY A 604 -14.27 -28.23 2.69
C GLY A 604 -15.32 -27.26 2.15
N HIS A 605 -16.59 -27.64 2.19
CA HIS A 605 -17.69 -26.72 1.87
C HIS A 605 -17.91 -25.69 2.97
N GLY A 606 -18.22 -24.47 2.57
CA GLY A 606 -18.60 -23.37 3.45
C GLY A 606 -19.70 -22.52 2.81
N ILE A 607 -20.54 -21.91 3.64
CA ILE A 607 -21.63 -21.04 3.19
C ILE A 607 -21.70 -19.78 4.04
N GLY A 608 -21.91 -18.65 3.39
CA GLY A 608 -22.28 -17.41 4.06
C GLY A 608 -23.80 -17.31 4.17
N CYS A 609 -24.31 -17.09 5.38
CA CYS A 609 -25.74 -16.87 5.61
C CYS A 609 -25.91 -15.81 6.70
N ASN A 610 -26.81 -14.84 6.49
CA ASN A 610 -27.11 -13.75 7.44
C ASN A 610 -25.86 -13.04 7.98
N GLY A 611 -24.88 -12.78 7.10
CA GLY A 611 -23.62 -12.10 7.44
C GLY A 611 -22.61 -12.95 8.23
N ASN A 612 -22.90 -14.23 8.51
CA ASN A 612 -21.99 -15.15 9.18
C ASN A 612 -21.40 -16.18 8.21
N ASN A 613 -20.27 -16.79 8.60
CA ASN A 613 -19.64 -17.89 7.88
C ASN A 613 -19.92 -19.21 8.58
N TYR A 614 -20.39 -20.18 7.82
CA TYR A 614 -20.70 -21.52 8.31
C TYR A 614 -19.86 -22.55 7.58
N LEU A 615 -19.17 -23.39 8.35
CA LEU A 615 -18.43 -24.55 7.87
C LEU A 615 -19.40 -25.73 7.85
N ILE A 616 -19.47 -26.46 6.74
CA ILE A 616 -20.47 -27.52 6.54
C ILE A 616 -19.90 -28.86 7.06
N PRO A 617 -20.55 -29.49 8.06
CA PRO A 617 -20.22 -30.83 8.53
C PRO A 617 -20.56 -31.93 7.51
N ILE A 618 -19.96 -33.12 7.67
CA ILE A 618 -20.27 -34.23 6.75
C ILE A 618 -21.69 -34.79 6.91
N ASP A 619 -22.35 -34.57 8.05
CA ASP A 619 -23.70 -35.01 8.38
C ASP A 619 -24.74 -33.88 8.28
N ALA A 620 -24.39 -32.76 7.63
CA ALA A 620 -25.32 -31.65 7.45
C ALA A 620 -26.49 -32.05 6.55
N ASP A 621 -27.70 -31.84 7.03
CA ASP A 621 -28.96 -31.94 6.29
C ASP A 621 -29.63 -30.57 6.30
N ILE A 622 -29.61 -29.87 5.16
CA ILE A 622 -30.02 -28.45 5.07
C ILE A 622 -31.15 -28.28 4.04
N PRO A 623 -32.41 -28.58 4.41
CA PRO A 623 -33.53 -28.50 3.49
C PRO A 623 -33.84 -27.06 3.07
N GLU A 624 -33.64 -26.07 3.96
CA GLU A 624 -33.95 -24.66 3.76
C GLU A 624 -32.85 -23.74 4.34
N GLU A 625 -32.80 -22.46 3.94
CA GLU A 625 -31.71 -21.54 4.33
C GLU A 625 -31.66 -21.26 5.84
N ASP A 626 -32.81 -21.18 6.50
CA ASP A 626 -32.91 -20.90 7.94
C ASP A 626 -32.39 -22.05 8.83
N GLU A 627 -32.24 -23.25 8.26
CA GLU A 627 -31.60 -24.41 8.88
C GLU A 627 -30.07 -24.31 8.91
N VAL A 628 -29.44 -23.44 8.09
CA VAL A 628 -27.97 -23.32 8.01
C VAL A 628 -27.34 -23.08 9.38
N GLN A 629 -27.95 -22.22 10.21
CA GLN A 629 -27.42 -21.93 11.55
C GLN A 629 -27.53 -23.12 12.52
N TYR A 630 -28.51 -24.01 12.32
CA TYR A 630 -28.78 -25.16 13.18
C TYR A 630 -28.03 -26.41 12.73
N GLN A 631 -27.66 -26.51 11.45
CA GLN A 631 -27.06 -27.71 10.86
C GLN A 631 -25.56 -27.55 10.56
N CYS A 632 -25.07 -26.31 10.43
CA CYS A 632 -23.65 -26.03 10.23
C CYS A 632 -22.94 -25.53 11.49
N THR A 633 -21.61 -25.43 11.40
CA THR A 633 -20.75 -24.87 12.45
C THR A 633 -20.37 -23.43 12.11
N ASN A 634 -20.73 -22.46 12.96
CA ASN A 634 -20.35 -21.07 12.73
C ASN A 634 -18.83 -20.87 12.90
N ALA A 635 -18.15 -20.36 11.88
CA ALA A 635 -16.70 -20.13 11.88
C ALA A 635 -16.27 -19.09 12.94
N ASN A 636 -17.14 -18.15 13.33
CA ASN A 636 -16.87 -17.21 14.42
C ASN A 636 -16.66 -17.91 15.77
N LEU A 637 -17.20 -19.12 15.96
CA LEU A 637 -16.95 -19.90 17.18
C LEU A 637 -15.46 -20.15 17.41
N VAL A 638 -14.68 -20.30 16.34
CA VAL A 638 -13.21 -20.46 16.43
C VAL A 638 -12.56 -19.19 16.95
N LEU A 639 -12.92 -18.04 16.38
CA LEU A 639 -12.40 -16.74 16.81
C LEU A 639 -12.77 -16.44 18.26
N ASP A 640 -14.01 -16.71 18.67
CA ASP A 640 -14.47 -16.55 20.05
C ASP A 640 -13.67 -17.42 21.02
N LYS A 641 -13.30 -18.63 20.61
CA LYS A 641 -12.47 -19.53 21.42
C LYS A 641 -11.03 -19.04 21.52
N MET A 642 -10.44 -18.56 20.44
CA MET A 642 -9.11 -17.96 20.44
C MET A 642 -9.06 -16.66 21.27
N GLU A 643 -10.11 -15.85 21.22
CA GLU A 643 -10.24 -14.61 21.99
C GLU A 643 -10.37 -14.90 23.50
N LYS A 644 -11.23 -15.85 23.87
CA LYS A 644 -11.37 -16.32 25.26
C LYS A 644 -10.09 -16.93 25.82
N ALA A 645 -9.27 -17.54 24.96
CA ALA A 645 -7.97 -18.06 25.31
C ALA A 645 -6.89 -16.96 25.42
N HIS A 646 -7.23 -15.70 25.19
CA HIS A 646 -6.32 -14.55 25.24
C HIS A 646 -5.09 -14.69 24.32
N ILE A 647 -5.28 -15.36 23.18
CA ILE A 647 -4.22 -15.56 22.18
C ILE A 647 -3.78 -14.20 21.61
N GLN A 648 -2.47 -13.97 21.61
CA GLN A 648 -1.86 -12.75 21.09
C GLN A 648 -1.89 -12.72 19.56
N MET A 649 -1.67 -13.88 18.92
CA MET A 649 -1.72 -14.03 17.47
C MET A 649 -2.67 -15.14 17.03
N LYS A 650 -3.73 -14.73 16.33
CA LYS A 650 -4.81 -15.59 15.86
C LYS A 650 -4.73 -15.69 14.35
N ILE A 651 -4.58 -16.88 13.80
CA ILE A 651 -4.49 -17.10 12.35
C ILE A 651 -5.67 -17.97 11.93
N VAL A 652 -6.46 -17.53 10.96
CA VAL A 652 -7.58 -18.30 10.41
C VAL A 652 -7.38 -18.43 8.91
N ILE A 653 -7.31 -19.65 8.39
CA ILE A 653 -7.11 -19.97 6.98
C ILE A 653 -8.31 -20.80 6.52
N LEU A 654 -9.06 -20.29 5.55
CA LEU A 654 -10.26 -20.94 5.03
C LEU A 654 -10.06 -21.29 3.55
N ASP A 655 -9.87 -22.58 3.28
CA ASP A 655 -9.81 -23.17 1.95
C ASP A 655 -11.15 -23.82 1.58
N ALA A 656 -12.18 -22.98 1.46
CA ALA A 656 -13.54 -23.43 1.22
C ALA A 656 -14.14 -22.73 -0.01
N CYS A 657 -14.80 -23.52 -0.85
CA CYS A 657 -15.51 -23.00 -2.02
C CYS A 657 -16.66 -22.07 -1.60
N ARG A 658 -16.83 -20.99 -2.35
CA ARG A 658 -17.88 -19.97 -2.17
C ARG A 658 -19.14 -20.24 -3.02
N ASN A 659 -19.38 -21.49 -3.41
CA ASN A 659 -20.62 -21.90 -4.07
C ASN A 659 -21.54 -22.58 -3.06
N ASN A 660 -22.80 -22.15 -2.98
CA ASN A 660 -23.80 -22.80 -2.13
C ASN A 660 -24.21 -24.17 -2.75
N PRO A 661 -23.84 -25.32 -2.14
CA PRO A 661 -24.18 -26.63 -2.69
C PRO A 661 -25.71 -26.89 -2.70
N PHE A 662 -26.49 -26.16 -1.90
CA PHE A 662 -27.94 -26.30 -1.76
C PHE A 662 -28.74 -25.28 -2.60
N ALA A 663 -28.07 -24.44 -3.41
CA ALA A 663 -28.74 -23.39 -4.20
C ALA A 663 -29.79 -23.90 -5.20
N ARG A 664 -29.73 -25.19 -5.60
CA ARG A 664 -30.70 -25.81 -6.52
C ARG A 664 -31.96 -26.34 -5.83
N SER A 665 -31.88 -26.71 -4.55
CA SER A 665 -33.03 -27.19 -3.76
C SER A 665 -33.84 -26.04 -3.16
N TRP A 666 -33.23 -24.87 -2.96
CA TRP A 666 -33.92 -23.67 -2.47
C TRP A 666 -34.57 -22.91 -3.65
N ASN A 667 -35.91 -22.83 -3.66
CA ASN A 667 -36.67 -22.18 -4.73
C ASN A 667 -36.31 -20.68 -4.88
N ARG A 668 -35.52 -20.35 -5.92
CA ARG A 668 -35.28 -19.01 -6.52
C ARG A 668 -35.58 -17.79 -5.64
N SER A 669 -34.68 -17.47 -4.72
CA SER A 669 -34.22 -16.10 -4.39
C SER A 669 -33.15 -16.18 -3.29
N VAL A 670 -31.89 -16.41 -3.65
CA VAL A 670 -30.82 -16.52 -2.66
C VAL A 670 -29.66 -15.61 -3.06
N SER A 671 -29.51 -14.52 -2.32
CA SER A 671 -28.39 -13.59 -2.44
C SER A 671 -27.32 -13.99 -1.41
N GLY A 672 -26.44 -14.91 -1.80
CA GLY A 672 -25.37 -15.38 -0.92
C GLY A 672 -24.45 -16.40 -1.58
N ASP A 673 -23.69 -16.00 -2.60
CA ASP A 673 -22.60 -16.84 -3.13
C ASP A 673 -21.39 -16.78 -2.18
N GLY A 674 -21.36 -17.71 -1.23
CA GLY A 674 -20.17 -18.10 -0.47
C GLY A 674 -19.90 -17.40 0.85
N LEU A 675 -18.69 -17.58 1.39
CA LEU A 675 -18.28 -17.01 2.67
C LEU A 675 -18.38 -15.47 2.64
N ASN A 676 -18.91 -14.88 3.71
CA ASN A 676 -18.87 -13.46 4.04
C ASN A 676 -17.47 -13.00 4.49
N ILE A 677 -17.18 -11.71 4.38
CA ILE A 677 -15.98 -11.09 4.96
C ILE A 677 -16.07 -11.15 6.49
N MET A 678 -15.08 -11.73 7.17
CA MET A 678 -15.02 -11.77 8.64
C MET A 678 -14.31 -10.52 9.19
N ASN A 679 -14.89 -9.88 10.22
CA ASN A 679 -14.15 -8.87 10.99
C ASN A 679 -13.00 -9.56 11.74
N ALA A 680 -11.76 -9.10 11.56
CA ALA A 680 -10.60 -9.61 12.28
C ALA A 680 -10.43 -8.91 13.66
N PRO A 681 -10.73 -9.56 14.82
CA PRO A 681 -10.47 -8.98 16.14
C PRO A 681 -9.00 -8.63 16.31
N LYS A 682 -8.62 -7.72 17.22
CA LYS A 682 -7.20 -7.33 17.42
C LYS A 682 -6.28 -8.56 17.53
N GLY A 683 -5.17 -8.54 16.81
CA GLY A 683 -4.23 -9.66 16.81
C GLY A 683 -4.62 -10.80 15.88
N THR A 684 -5.49 -10.58 14.89
CA THR A 684 -5.98 -11.63 13.99
C THR A 684 -5.51 -11.43 12.55
N PHE A 685 -5.13 -12.52 11.92
CA PHE A 685 -4.89 -12.63 10.49
C PHE A 685 -5.85 -13.67 9.91
N ILE A 686 -6.71 -13.27 8.97
CA ILE A 686 -7.67 -14.14 8.31
C ILE A 686 -7.31 -14.22 6.82
N ALA A 687 -7.17 -15.43 6.29
CA ALA A 687 -6.86 -15.70 4.90
C ALA A 687 -7.93 -16.59 4.28
N PHE A 688 -8.38 -16.23 3.08
CA PHE A 688 -9.36 -16.94 2.29
C PHE A 688 -8.73 -17.40 0.97
N SER A 689 -9.11 -18.58 0.49
CA SER A 689 -8.59 -19.14 -0.76
C SER A 689 -9.00 -18.36 -2.02
N THR A 690 -10.01 -17.49 -1.93
CA THR A 690 -10.47 -16.62 -3.03
C THR A 690 -11.14 -15.35 -2.51
N ALA A 691 -11.34 -14.35 -3.36
CA ALA A 691 -11.98 -13.07 -3.06
C ALA A 691 -13.48 -13.20 -2.75
N PRO A 692 -14.11 -12.21 -2.09
CA PRO A 692 -15.55 -12.18 -1.87
C PRO A 692 -16.38 -12.27 -3.14
N GLY A 693 -17.29 -13.25 -3.19
CA GLY A 693 -18.17 -13.51 -4.35
C GLY A 693 -17.54 -14.29 -5.50
N ASP A 694 -16.27 -14.70 -5.38
CA ASP A 694 -15.58 -15.55 -6.37
C ASP A 694 -15.44 -16.99 -5.88
N VAL A 695 -15.25 -17.95 -6.80
CA VAL A 695 -15.21 -19.38 -6.52
C VAL A 695 -13.77 -19.91 -6.49
N ALA A 696 -13.44 -20.73 -5.49
CA ALA A 696 -12.17 -21.44 -5.44
C ALA A 696 -12.19 -22.67 -6.36
N GLN A 697 -11.08 -22.96 -7.04
CA GLN A 697 -10.98 -24.14 -7.88
C GLN A 697 -10.51 -25.35 -7.06
N ASP A 698 -11.15 -26.50 -7.27
CA ASP A 698 -10.66 -27.76 -6.69
C ASP A 698 -9.26 -28.13 -7.23
N GLY A 699 -8.90 -27.63 -8.42
CA GLY A 699 -7.64 -27.97 -9.09
C GLY A 699 -7.66 -29.36 -9.73
N LYS A 700 -6.53 -29.76 -10.33
CA LYS A 700 -6.34 -31.08 -10.98
C LYS A 700 -5.40 -32.01 -10.20
N GLY A 701 -4.78 -31.51 -9.14
CA GLY A 701 -3.76 -32.21 -8.35
C GLY A 701 -4.33 -32.94 -7.14
N ARG A 702 -3.43 -33.42 -6.27
CA ARG A 702 -3.74 -34.03 -4.97
C ARG A 702 -4.38 -33.05 -3.98
N ASN A 703 -3.88 -31.83 -3.98
CA ASN A 703 -4.27 -30.73 -3.10
C ASN A 703 -4.93 -29.62 -3.93
N SER A 704 -5.73 -28.76 -3.28
CA SER A 704 -6.24 -27.54 -3.90
C SER A 704 -5.08 -26.63 -4.35
N PRO A 705 -5.26 -25.75 -5.36
CA PRO A 705 -4.23 -24.77 -5.74
C PRO A 705 -3.80 -23.88 -4.57
N TYR A 706 -4.74 -23.53 -3.69
CA TYR A 706 -4.47 -22.71 -2.52
C TYR A 706 -3.60 -23.45 -1.49
N THR A 707 -3.94 -24.70 -1.19
CA THR A 707 -3.17 -25.51 -0.24
C THR A 707 -1.82 -25.93 -0.81
N ALA A 708 -1.73 -26.20 -2.11
CA ALA A 708 -0.45 -26.44 -2.77
C ALA A 708 0.51 -25.24 -2.62
N ALA A 709 0.01 -24.02 -2.88
CA ALA A 709 0.78 -22.80 -2.69
C ALA A 709 1.19 -22.58 -1.21
N LEU A 710 0.26 -22.78 -0.25
CA LEU A 710 0.57 -22.69 1.18
C LEU A 710 1.70 -23.63 1.59
N LEU A 711 1.64 -24.90 1.17
CA LEU A 711 2.64 -25.90 1.52
C LEU A 711 4.03 -25.55 0.98
N GLU A 712 4.10 -25.01 -0.23
CA GLU A 712 5.34 -24.56 -0.86
C GLU A 712 5.92 -23.35 -0.13
N THR A 713 5.10 -22.31 0.14
CA THR A 713 5.57 -21.11 0.83
C THR A 713 5.95 -21.39 2.30
N LEU A 714 5.35 -22.40 2.94
CA LEU A 714 5.71 -22.83 4.31
C LEU A 714 7.15 -23.37 4.41
N ASP A 715 7.78 -23.74 3.30
CA ASP A 715 9.18 -24.14 3.27
C ASP A 715 10.14 -22.94 3.29
N THR A 716 9.67 -21.75 2.91
CA THR A 716 10.51 -20.55 2.88
C THR A 716 10.75 -20.01 4.30
N PRO A 717 12.02 -19.97 4.78
CA PRO A 717 12.33 -19.49 6.11
C PRO A 717 12.17 -17.97 6.21
N LEU A 718 11.76 -17.49 7.38
CA LEU A 718 11.77 -16.07 7.75
C LEU A 718 10.93 -15.14 6.85
N LEU A 719 9.91 -15.65 6.16
CA LEU A 719 8.88 -14.81 5.55
C LEU A 719 7.92 -14.25 6.59
N SER A 720 7.76 -12.92 6.60
CA SER A 720 6.74 -12.28 7.43
C SER A 720 5.35 -12.78 7.03
N ILE A 721 4.38 -12.76 7.95
CA ILE A 721 3.03 -13.25 7.62
C ILE A 721 2.40 -12.53 6.42
N THR A 722 2.69 -11.24 6.24
CA THR A 722 2.20 -10.46 5.09
C THR A 722 2.85 -10.95 3.79
N ASP A 723 4.18 -11.02 3.75
CA ASP A 723 4.94 -11.49 2.57
C ASP A 723 4.57 -12.94 2.21
N PHE A 724 4.42 -13.78 3.24
CA PHE A 724 4.00 -15.16 3.10
C PHE A 724 2.67 -15.26 2.33
N PHE A 725 1.65 -14.49 2.71
CA PHE A 725 0.35 -14.57 2.04
C PHE A 725 0.32 -13.81 0.70
N GLN A 726 1.19 -12.83 0.49
CA GLN A 726 1.41 -12.22 -0.82
C GLN A 726 2.01 -13.23 -1.80
N GLU A 727 3.02 -14.01 -1.38
CA GLU A 727 3.60 -15.06 -2.22
C GLU A 727 2.59 -16.17 -2.50
N VAL A 728 1.76 -16.55 -1.52
CA VAL A 728 0.66 -17.51 -1.73
C VAL A 728 -0.35 -16.98 -2.75
N LEU A 729 -0.70 -15.68 -2.71
CA LEU A 729 -1.59 -15.06 -3.68
C LEU A 729 -1.02 -15.18 -5.10
N GLU A 730 0.25 -14.82 -5.30
CA GLU A 730 0.92 -14.87 -6.61
C GLU A 730 0.98 -16.30 -7.18
N LYS A 731 1.34 -17.29 -6.34
CA LYS A 731 1.39 -18.69 -6.76
C LYS A 731 0.00 -19.19 -7.19
N VAL A 732 -1.06 -18.82 -6.48
CA VAL A 732 -2.43 -19.25 -6.79
C VAL A 732 -2.97 -18.58 -8.05
N ALA A 733 -2.74 -17.26 -8.19
CA ALA A 733 -3.10 -16.53 -9.40
C ALA A 733 -2.42 -17.15 -10.64
N THR A 734 -1.12 -17.45 -10.52
CA THR A 734 -0.35 -18.10 -11.59
C THR A 734 -0.89 -19.49 -11.92
N GLN A 735 -1.11 -20.36 -10.92
CA GLN A 735 -1.58 -21.73 -11.12
C GLN A 735 -2.98 -21.81 -11.71
N THR A 736 -3.83 -20.83 -11.42
CA THR A 736 -5.23 -20.81 -11.88
C THR A 736 -5.47 -19.95 -13.13
N GLY A 737 -4.43 -19.24 -13.60
CA GLY A 737 -4.52 -18.30 -14.71
C GLY A 737 -5.43 -17.12 -14.37
N GLU A 738 -5.21 -16.50 -13.20
CA GLU A 738 -5.95 -15.33 -12.67
C GLU A 738 -7.43 -15.59 -12.33
N ARG A 739 -7.85 -16.86 -12.31
CA ARG A 739 -9.26 -17.24 -12.05
C ARG A 739 -9.57 -17.38 -10.55
N GLN A 740 -8.57 -17.40 -9.70
CA GLN A 740 -8.70 -17.49 -8.25
C GLN A 740 -7.68 -16.55 -7.61
N ASN A 741 -8.19 -15.60 -6.82
CA ASN A 741 -7.37 -14.58 -6.17
C ASN A 741 -7.56 -14.66 -4.66
N PRO A 742 -6.61 -15.26 -3.91
CA PRO A 742 -6.67 -15.30 -2.46
C PRO A 742 -6.84 -13.91 -1.84
N TRP A 743 -7.50 -13.86 -0.68
CA TRP A 743 -7.82 -12.61 -0.01
C TRP A 743 -7.48 -12.67 1.47
N THR A 744 -6.95 -11.59 2.04
CA THR A 744 -6.58 -11.52 3.45
C THR A 744 -7.23 -10.34 4.17
N SER A 745 -7.46 -10.50 5.47
CA SER A 745 -7.84 -9.43 6.41
C SER A 745 -6.91 -9.49 7.62
N ASN A 746 -6.28 -8.37 7.95
CA ASN A 746 -5.22 -8.32 8.97
C ASN A 746 -5.46 -7.20 9.98
N SER A 747 -5.40 -7.54 11.26
CA SER A 747 -5.40 -6.61 12.40
C SER A 747 -4.32 -6.94 13.45
N PHE A 748 -3.40 -7.85 13.10
CA PHE A 748 -2.23 -8.19 13.92
C PHE A 748 -1.14 -7.13 13.76
N ARG A 749 -0.56 -6.70 14.89
CA ARG A 749 0.55 -5.75 14.93
C ARG A 749 1.75 -6.46 15.57
N GLY A 750 2.71 -6.87 14.76
CA GLY A 750 3.90 -7.61 15.19
C GLY A 750 4.55 -8.37 14.04
N LYS A 751 5.66 -9.05 14.31
CA LYS A 751 6.33 -9.93 13.35
C LYS A 751 6.01 -11.39 13.68
N PHE A 752 5.60 -12.15 12.68
CA PHE A 752 5.42 -13.60 12.78
C PHE A 752 5.97 -14.28 11.54
N PHE A 753 6.56 -15.45 11.76
CA PHE A 753 7.18 -16.29 10.75
C PHE A 753 6.73 -17.73 11.00
N PHE A 754 6.13 -18.37 9.99
CA PHE A 754 5.75 -19.78 10.08
C PHE A 754 6.97 -20.67 10.26
N ASN A 755 7.98 -20.47 9.41
CA ASN A 755 9.24 -21.19 9.44
C ASN A 755 10.36 -20.31 10.02
N GLN A 756 10.83 -20.69 11.21
CA GLN A 756 11.89 -19.98 11.95
C GLN A 756 13.26 -20.65 11.88
N LYS A 757 13.38 -21.74 11.10
CA LYS A 757 14.67 -22.40 10.89
C LYS A 757 15.55 -21.49 10.04
N LYS A 758 16.77 -21.26 10.50
CA LYS A 758 17.78 -20.46 9.79
C LYS A 758 18.51 -21.29 8.75
#